data_AF-A0AAD5Y6C7-F1
#
_entry.id   AF-A0AAD5Y6C7-F1
#
_cell.length_a   1.000
_cell.length_b   1.000
_cell.length_c   1.000
_cell.angle_alpha   90.00
_cell.angle_beta   90.00
_cell.angle_gamma   90.00
#
_symmetry.space_group_name_H-M   'P 1'
#
loop_
_entity.id
_entity.type
_entity.pdbx_description
1 polymer ?
#
loop_
_entity_poly.entity_id
_entity_poly.type
_entity_poly.pdbx_seq_one_letter_code
_entity_poly.pdbx_strand_id
1 'polypeptide(L)'
;MKDLLLPRPADIKNKNPAAIQITAEQILREAKERQEQPNNVAPKQRISGKEELDTYQQQKRREFENIVRRNRTAVGAWLKYAAWEEKQDELERARSIFERALEFEHRSQVIWLKYAEMEMKNKNVNRARNVYDRAVAILPKVDVFWYKYTYMEELLDNPAGARQVFERWMQWEPTEEAWMAYVKFEQRYKEYERARLIFKRFVSVYPQPKNWIKWSKFEEGQRHVDTAREIYEQCISTLGEEFIDQNVYISFAKFETRQKEIDRARAIYQYALDKLPEGLKENLFNEFTLFEKQFGTKDELEDVVVAKRRLKYEDELQKNSHNYDIWFDYIRLEESGGRPEKIRQIYERAIAQVPLVGEKRYWRRYIYIWIFYAVWEELEAKDMDRTKQVYLNALKIIPHKHFTFAKIWNLYARFLVRQHELTAARKQMGKALGICPKEKIFKDYITLELSLREFDRARTLYQKYLEWNPTNCAAWIKFAELERMLGDTERARGIFEIAIKQGELDLPEVLWKAYLDFEVDEEEWEKARELYTRLLDRTSHVKVQISFANFEFTALDNGLLEKRIEAARARFEKSNDWARSQYHKEDRVLLLESWLNFEKEHGDEGSIQKVQNKLPKAVKKRRRVMDEAGNAEGWEEYYDYVFPEDDNDKSNVKLLEIAHQWKEKMAALGSSDEDSDEE
;
A
#
# COMPACT_ATOMS: atom_id res chain seq x y z
N MET A 1 57.23 -22.25 -73.05
CA MET A 1 57.78 -22.23 -71.68
C MET A 1 56.60 -22.35 -70.72
N LYS A 2 56.72 -23.07 -69.60
CA LYS A 2 55.64 -23.17 -68.60
C LYS A 2 55.87 -22.10 -67.53
N ASP A 3 55.09 -21.02 -67.58
CA ASP A 3 55.00 -20.12 -66.43
C ASP A 3 54.13 -20.79 -65.36
N LEU A 4 54.74 -21.06 -64.21
CA LEU A 4 54.09 -21.68 -63.06
C LEU A 4 53.09 -20.69 -62.45
N LEU A 5 51.81 -20.97 -62.62
CA LEU A 5 50.72 -20.32 -61.88
C LEU A 5 50.92 -20.55 -60.38
N LEU A 6 51.48 -19.55 -59.69
CA LEU A 6 51.44 -19.48 -58.23
C LEU A 6 49.96 -19.49 -57.78
N PRO A 7 49.59 -20.30 -56.77
CA PRO A 7 48.23 -20.29 -56.25
C PRO A 7 47.93 -18.90 -55.67
N ARG A 8 46.75 -18.35 -55.99
CA ARG A 8 46.26 -17.13 -55.35
C ARG A 8 46.27 -17.36 -53.83
N PRO A 9 46.79 -16.42 -53.01
CA PRO A 9 46.75 -16.57 -51.57
C PRO A 9 45.29 -16.74 -51.14
N ALA A 10 45.04 -17.66 -50.20
CA ALA A 10 43.71 -17.84 -49.66
C ALA A 10 43.31 -16.57 -48.90
N ASP A 11 42.28 -15.87 -49.38
CA ASP A 11 41.77 -14.68 -48.70
C ASP A 11 41.41 -15.04 -47.25
N ILE A 12 42.17 -14.49 -46.31
CA ILE A 12 42.00 -14.74 -44.87
C ILE A 12 40.69 -14.06 -44.45
N LYS A 13 39.59 -14.80 -44.55
CA LYS A 13 38.26 -14.33 -44.17
C LYS A 13 38.26 -13.99 -42.68
N ASN A 14 38.25 -12.70 -42.38
CA ASN A 14 38.15 -12.21 -41.02
C ASN A 14 36.80 -12.68 -40.42
N LYS A 15 36.87 -13.55 -39.40
CA LYS A 15 35.71 -14.08 -38.68
C LYS A 15 35.32 -13.25 -37.45
N ASN A 16 35.96 -12.11 -37.22
CA ASN A 16 35.55 -11.19 -36.17
C ASN A 16 34.09 -10.74 -36.39
N PRO A 17 33.32 -10.52 -35.32
CA PRO A 17 31.93 -10.08 -35.44
C PRO A 17 31.84 -8.78 -36.24
N ALA A 18 30.98 -8.76 -37.26
CA ALA A 18 30.75 -7.57 -38.07
C ALA A 18 30.20 -6.43 -37.21
N ALA A 19 30.75 -5.23 -37.38
CA ALA A 19 30.37 -4.04 -36.60
C ALA A 19 28.90 -3.63 -36.77
N ILE A 20 28.28 -4.02 -37.89
CA ILE A 20 26.86 -3.85 -38.18
C ILE A 20 26.30 -5.23 -38.48
N GLN A 21 25.30 -5.66 -37.70
CA GLN A 21 24.55 -6.89 -37.95
C GLN A 21 23.41 -6.57 -38.92
N ILE A 22 23.33 -7.31 -40.03
CA ILE A 22 22.27 -7.11 -41.04
C ILE A 22 20.92 -7.45 -40.41
N THR A 23 20.03 -6.47 -40.32
CA THR A 23 18.68 -6.66 -39.76
C THR A 23 17.67 -7.00 -40.84
N ALA A 24 16.54 -7.59 -40.44
CA ALA A 24 15.42 -7.84 -41.35
C ALA A 24 14.88 -6.54 -42.00
N GLU A 25 14.96 -5.40 -41.30
CA GLU A 25 14.60 -4.09 -41.86
C GLU A 25 15.50 -3.71 -43.05
N GLN A 26 16.81 -3.94 -42.93
CA GLN A 26 17.77 -3.59 -43.97
C GLN A 26 17.55 -4.41 -45.25
N ILE A 27 17.24 -5.70 -45.10
CA ILE A 27 16.89 -6.60 -46.22
C ILE A 27 15.58 -6.16 -46.89
N LEU A 28 14.55 -5.80 -46.11
CA LEU A 28 13.27 -5.33 -46.65
C LEU A 28 13.41 -3.96 -47.34
N ARG A 29 14.30 -3.09 -46.86
CA ARG A 29 14.61 -1.80 -47.50
C ARG A 29 15.30 -2.00 -48.84
N GLU A 30 16.37 -2.81 -48.90
CA GLU A 30 17.01 -3.17 -50.18
C GLU A 30 16.06 -3.85 -51.15
N ALA A 31 15.20 -4.78 -50.67
CA ALA A 31 14.22 -5.45 -51.53
C ALA A 31 13.21 -4.49 -52.15
N LYS A 32 12.82 -3.42 -51.42
CA LYS A 32 11.94 -2.35 -51.91
C LYS A 32 12.65 -1.41 -52.89
N GLU A 33 13.92 -1.10 -52.65
CA GLU A 33 14.74 -0.25 -53.53
C GLU A 33 15.11 -0.96 -54.83
N ARG A 34 15.35 -2.28 -54.78
CA ARG A 34 15.54 -3.15 -55.96
C ARG A 34 14.24 -3.60 -56.62
N GLN A 35 13.08 -3.21 -56.07
CA GLN A 35 11.81 -3.47 -56.71
C GLN A 35 11.67 -2.50 -57.89
N GLU A 36 12.12 -2.94 -59.07
CA GLU A 36 11.84 -2.27 -60.34
C GLU A 36 10.32 -2.14 -60.49
N GLN A 37 9.78 -0.99 -60.09
CA GLN A 37 8.40 -0.66 -60.38
C GLN A 37 8.27 -0.66 -61.90
N PRO A 38 7.31 -1.41 -62.49
CA PRO A 38 7.12 -1.38 -63.92
C PRO A 38 6.64 0.01 -64.32
N ASN A 39 7.59 0.85 -64.72
CA ASN A 39 7.40 2.23 -65.18
C ASN A 39 6.77 2.23 -66.58
N ASN A 40 5.60 1.59 -66.69
CA ASN A 40 4.72 1.61 -67.85
C ASN A 40 3.98 2.96 -67.92
N VAL A 41 4.71 4.06 -67.78
CA VAL A 41 4.22 5.40 -68.06
C VAL A 41 4.18 5.53 -69.58
N ALA A 42 2.97 5.41 -70.15
CA ALA A 42 2.76 5.59 -71.58
C ALA A 42 3.35 6.94 -72.05
N PRO A 43 3.93 7.01 -73.27
CA PRO A 43 4.54 8.24 -73.78
C PRO A 43 3.51 9.38 -73.81
N LYS A 44 3.94 10.58 -73.40
CA LYS A 44 3.09 11.78 -73.34
C LYS A 44 2.76 12.26 -74.76
N GLN A 45 1.66 11.77 -75.32
CA GLN A 45 1.09 12.23 -76.59
C GLN A 45 0.37 13.57 -76.39
N ARG A 46 0.49 14.49 -77.37
CA ARG A 46 -0.30 15.72 -77.43
C ARG A 46 -1.42 15.52 -78.43
N ILE A 47 -2.67 15.71 -77.99
CA ILE A 47 -3.85 15.63 -78.85
C ILE A 47 -3.94 16.95 -79.63
N SER A 48 -3.93 16.88 -80.97
CA SER A 48 -3.85 18.04 -81.87
C SER A 48 -5.16 18.31 -82.63
N GLY A 49 -5.95 17.27 -82.91
CA GLY A 49 -7.20 17.37 -83.67
C GLY A 49 -8.42 16.73 -82.98
N LYS A 50 -9.62 17.06 -83.47
CA LYS A 50 -10.87 16.47 -82.99
C LYS A 50 -10.95 14.96 -83.23
N GLU A 51 -10.44 14.48 -84.36
CA GLU A 51 -10.41 13.04 -84.68
C GLU A 51 -9.48 12.25 -83.74
N GLU A 52 -8.35 12.84 -83.34
CA GLU A 52 -7.46 12.27 -82.31
C GLU A 52 -8.11 12.28 -80.92
N LEU A 53 -8.91 13.32 -80.61
CA LEU A 53 -9.70 13.37 -79.38
C LEU A 53 -10.80 12.28 -79.39
N ASP A 54 -11.53 12.13 -80.49
CA ASP A 54 -12.61 11.16 -80.64
C ASP A 54 -12.08 9.71 -80.57
N THR A 55 -10.95 9.41 -81.21
CA THR A 55 -10.29 8.10 -81.11
C THR A 55 -9.75 7.81 -79.70
N TYR A 56 -9.11 8.79 -79.06
CA TYR A 56 -8.72 8.70 -77.65
C TYR A 56 -9.93 8.43 -76.74
N GLN A 57 -11.02 9.20 -76.91
CA GLN A 57 -12.24 9.02 -76.14
C GLN A 57 -12.86 7.64 -76.37
N GLN A 58 -12.93 7.16 -77.61
CA GLN A 58 -13.43 5.82 -77.93
C GLN A 58 -12.59 4.72 -77.25
N GLN A 59 -11.26 4.83 -77.28
CA GLN A 59 -10.38 3.88 -76.61
C GLN A 59 -10.62 3.90 -75.08
N LYS A 60 -10.60 5.07 -74.45
CA LYS A 60 -10.83 5.21 -73.00
C LYS A 60 -12.24 4.73 -72.59
N ARG A 61 -13.28 5.05 -73.36
CA ARG A 61 -14.64 4.55 -73.15
C ARG A 61 -14.69 3.02 -73.26
N ARG A 62 -14.03 2.43 -74.25
CA ARG A 62 -13.95 0.97 -74.41
C ARG A 62 -13.20 0.30 -73.26
N GLU A 63 -12.13 0.91 -72.75
CA GLU A 63 -11.43 0.45 -71.55
C GLU A 63 -12.35 0.49 -70.32
N PHE A 64 -13.01 1.61 -70.05
CA PHE A 64 -13.93 1.75 -68.91
C PHE A 64 -15.15 0.82 -69.02
N GLU A 65 -15.81 0.73 -70.18
CA GLU A 65 -16.93 -0.20 -70.40
C GLU A 65 -16.48 -1.67 -70.28
N ASN A 66 -15.27 -2.03 -70.68
CA ASN A 66 -14.73 -3.37 -70.45
C ASN A 66 -14.50 -3.64 -68.94
N ILE A 67 -13.99 -2.65 -68.19
CA ILE A 67 -13.80 -2.75 -66.74
C ILE A 67 -15.17 -2.89 -66.04
N VAL A 68 -16.15 -2.07 -66.40
CA VAL A 68 -17.53 -2.07 -65.85
C VAL A 68 -18.32 -3.31 -66.28
N ARG A 69 -18.03 -3.88 -67.45
CA ARG A 69 -18.60 -5.17 -67.90
C ARG A 69 -18.03 -6.35 -67.12
N ARG A 70 -16.73 -6.34 -66.83
CA ARG A 70 -16.06 -7.38 -66.02
C ARG A 70 -16.45 -7.27 -64.54
N ASN A 71 -16.41 -6.07 -63.98
CA ASN A 71 -16.58 -5.79 -62.56
C ASN A 71 -17.80 -4.88 -62.33
N ARG A 72 -19.01 -5.41 -62.58
CA ARG A 72 -20.27 -4.63 -62.57
C ARG A 72 -20.60 -3.98 -61.22
N THR A 73 -20.22 -4.61 -60.12
CA THR A 73 -20.39 -4.14 -58.72
C THR A 73 -19.27 -3.21 -58.24
N ALA A 74 -18.25 -2.94 -59.05
CA ALA A 74 -17.15 -2.08 -58.62
C ALA A 74 -17.54 -0.60 -58.73
N VAL A 75 -18.17 -0.05 -57.69
CA VAL A 75 -18.53 1.39 -57.56
C VAL A 75 -17.36 2.30 -57.97
N GLY A 76 -16.14 1.97 -57.54
CA GLY A 76 -14.94 2.74 -57.88
C GLY A 76 -14.60 2.80 -59.38
N ALA A 77 -15.04 1.82 -60.18
CA ALA A 77 -14.90 1.86 -61.65
C ALA A 77 -15.92 2.81 -62.27
N TRP A 78 -17.19 2.73 -61.86
CA TRP A 78 -18.26 3.63 -62.27
C TRP A 78 -17.94 5.10 -61.94
N LEU A 79 -17.49 5.38 -60.72
CA LEU A 79 -17.10 6.73 -60.30
C LEU A 79 -15.92 7.27 -61.10
N LYS A 80 -14.90 6.45 -61.40
CA LYS A 80 -13.78 6.85 -62.25
C LYS A 80 -14.19 7.11 -63.70
N TYR A 81 -15.14 6.33 -64.23
CA TYR A 81 -15.64 6.54 -65.58
C TYR A 81 -16.49 7.81 -65.68
N ALA A 82 -17.44 8.01 -64.77
CA ALA A 82 -18.26 9.22 -64.71
C ALA A 82 -17.43 10.50 -64.50
N ALA A 83 -16.42 10.46 -63.60
CA ALA A 83 -15.49 11.57 -63.39
C ALA A 83 -14.48 11.77 -64.54
N TRP A 84 -14.39 10.84 -65.49
CA TRP A 84 -13.62 11.02 -66.72
C TRP A 84 -14.48 11.70 -67.81
N GLU A 85 -15.75 11.31 -67.98
CA GLU A 85 -16.68 12.05 -68.86
C GLU A 85 -16.98 13.47 -68.33
N GLU A 86 -17.03 13.68 -67.00
CA GLU A 86 -17.08 15.01 -66.36
C GLU A 86 -15.92 15.91 -66.82
N LYS A 87 -14.71 15.34 -67.01
CA LYS A 87 -13.53 16.06 -67.53
C LYS A 87 -13.52 16.23 -69.05
N GLN A 88 -14.53 15.74 -69.76
CA GLN A 88 -14.73 15.95 -71.19
C GLN A 88 -15.93 16.87 -71.46
N ASP A 89 -16.53 17.46 -70.41
CA ASP A 89 -17.78 18.23 -70.42
C ASP A 89 -19.00 17.48 -71.02
N GLU A 90 -18.91 16.15 -71.17
CA GLU A 90 -19.94 15.26 -71.72
C GLU A 90 -20.96 14.87 -70.63
N LEU A 91 -21.66 15.88 -70.09
CA LEU A 91 -22.53 15.73 -68.92
C LEU A 91 -23.69 14.74 -69.12
N GLU A 92 -24.22 14.61 -70.33
CA GLU A 92 -25.30 13.65 -70.64
C GLU A 92 -24.83 12.20 -70.55
N ARG A 93 -23.58 11.92 -70.96
CA ARG A 93 -22.96 10.60 -70.79
C ARG A 93 -22.67 10.34 -69.31
N ALA A 94 -22.12 11.33 -68.60
CA ALA A 94 -21.89 11.22 -67.16
C ALA A 94 -23.19 10.90 -66.40
N ARG A 95 -24.30 11.56 -66.72
CA ARG A 95 -25.66 11.25 -66.21
C ARG A 95 -26.07 9.81 -66.50
N SER A 96 -25.98 9.38 -67.75
CA SER A 96 -26.32 7.99 -68.14
C SER A 96 -25.48 6.96 -67.38
N ILE A 97 -24.19 7.23 -67.14
CA ILE A 97 -23.30 6.36 -66.37
C ILE A 97 -23.70 6.33 -64.88
N PHE A 98 -24.07 7.48 -64.29
CA PHE A 98 -24.56 7.53 -62.91
C PHE A 98 -25.91 6.82 -62.74
N GLU A 99 -26.89 7.06 -63.62
CA GLU A 99 -28.19 6.35 -63.57
C GLU A 99 -28.00 4.84 -63.77
N ARG A 100 -27.19 4.41 -64.75
CA ARG A 100 -26.80 3.00 -64.91
C ARG A 100 -26.14 2.43 -63.65
N ALA A 101 -25.27 3.19 -62.98
CA ALA A 101 -24.64 2.73 -61.74
C ALA A 101 -25.65 2.60 -60.59
N LEU A 102 -26.66 3.49 -60.54
CA LEU A 102 -27.76 3.46 -59.57
C LEU A 102 -28.77 2.34 -59.85
N GLU A 103 -28.97 1.91 -61.09
CA GLU A 103 -29.77 0.71 -61.42
C GLU A 103 -29.21 -0.55 -60.74
N PHE A 104 -27.88 -0.70 -60.67
CA PHE A 104 -27.25 -1.84 -60.00
C PHE A 104 -27.09 -1.62 -58.49
N GLU A 105 -26.70 -0.41 -58.06
CA GLU A 105 -26.38 -0.12 -56.64
C GLU A 105 -27.09 1.14 -56.12
N HIS A 106 -28.42 1.16 -56.21
CA HIS A 106 -29.26 2.25 -55.69
C HIS A 106 -29.07 2.55 -54.19
N ARG A 107 -28.48 1.64 -53.41
CA ARG A 107 -28.15 1.82 -51.98
C ARG A 107 -26.81 2.51 -51.73
N SER A 108 -25.97 2.66 -52.75
CA SER A 108 -24.60 3.16 -52.60
C SER A 108 -24.58 4.68 -52.41
N GLN A 109 -24.36 5.10 -51.16
CA GLN A 109 -24.35 6.51 -50.78
C GLN A 109 -23.36 7.34 -51.61
N VAL A 110 -22.19 6.78 -51.91
CA VAL A 110 -21.12 7.49 -52.63
C VAL A 110 -21.54 7.85 -54.06
N ILE A 111 -22.34 7.01 -54.72
CA ILE A 111 -22.81 7.26 -56.10
C ILE A 111 -23.75 8.47 -56.11
N TRP A 112 -24.79 8.46 -55.26
CA TRP A 112 -25.73 9.57 -55.11
C TRP A 112 -25.01 10.88 -54.77
N LEU A 113 -24.06 10.86 -53.83
CA LEU A 113 -23.29 12.04 -53.46
C LEU A 113 -22.44 12.56 -54.62
N LYS A 114 -21.75 11.70 -55.36
CA LYS A 114 -20.91 12.13 -56.50
C LYS A 114 -21.74 12.57 -57.69
N TYR A 115 -22.92 11.98 -57.91
CA TYR A 115 -23.83 12.42 -58.96
C TYR A 115 -24.39 13.82 -58.66
N ALA A 116 -24.88 14.05 -57.44
CA ALA A 116 -25.37 15.37 -57.03
C ALA A 116 -24.24 16.42 -57.01
N GLU A 117 -23.04 16.08 -56.53
CA GLU A 117 -21.87 16.96 -56.58
C GLU A 117 -21.46 17.34 -58.01
N MET A 118 -21.58 16.43 -58.97
CA MET A 118 -21.33 16.72 -60.39
C MET A 118 -22.35 17.72 -60.96
N GLU A 119 -23.65 17.55 -60.70
CA GLU A 119 -24.67 18.51 -61.15
C GLU A 119 -24.52 19.88 -60.46
N MET A 120 -24.13 19.92 -59.18
CA MET A 120 -23.86 21.16 -58.45
C MET A 120 -22.67 21.94 -59.03
N LYS A 121 -21.53 21.29 -59.27
CA LYS A 121 -20.35 21.93 -59.91
C LYS A 121 -20.71 22.55 -61.26
N ASN A 122 -21.52 21.83 -62.04
CA ASN A 122 -21.96 22.24 -63.37
C ASN A 122 -23.18 23.17 -63.35
N LYS A 123 -23.53 23.75 -62.19
CA LYS A 123 -24.60 24.74 -61.98
C LYS A 123 -26.01 24.27 -62.36
N ASN A 124 -26.24 22.95 -62.50
CA ASN A 124 -27.52 22.37 -62.85
C ASN A 124 -28.42 22.18 -61.61
N VAL A 125 -28.74 23.28 -60.93
CA VAL A 125 -29.42 23.30 -59.62
C VAL A 125 -30.71 22.47 -59.60
N ASN A 126 -31.58 22.62 -60.60
CA ASN A 126 -32.85 21.88 -60.64
C ASN A 126 -32.65 20.36 -60.84
N ARG A 127 -31.56 19.94 -61.49
CA ARG A 127 -31.22 18.50 -61.58
C ARG A 127 -30.63 18.01 -60.27
N ALA A 128 -29.75 18.78 -59.62
CA ALA A 128 -29.22 18.47 -58.30
C ALA A 128 -30.36 18.31 -57.26
N ARG A 129 -31.37 19.19 -57.26
CA ARG A 129 -32.61 19.05 -56.47
C ARG A 129 -33.31 17.72 -56.72
N ASN A 130 -33.59 17.38 -57.97
CA ASN A 130 -34.26 16.13 -58.33
C ASN A 130 -33.44 14.89 -57.91
N VAL A 131 -32.11 14.95 -57.98
CA VAL A 131 -31.22 13.87 -57.53
C VAL A 131 -31.24 13.74 -56.01
N TYR A 132 -31.16 14.84 -55.25
CA TYR A 132 -31.28 14.80 -53.79
C TYR A 132 -32.65 14.36 -53.32
N ASP A 133 -33.73 14.82 -53.95
CA ASP A 133 -35.11 14.43 -53.61
C ASP A 133 -35.34 12.93 -53.84
N ARG A 134 -34.84 12.38 -54.96
CA ARG A 134 -34.81 10.93 -55.21
C ARG A 134 -33.94 10.17 -54.19
N ALA A 135 -32.74 10.66 -53.89
CA ALA A 135 -31.83 10.01 -52.94
C ALA A 135 -32.47 9.93 -51.55
N VAL A 136 -33.11 11.01 -51.10
CA VAL A 136 -33.85 11.11 -49.84
C VAL A 136 -35.09 10.23 -49.83
N ALA A 137 -35.86 10.16 -50.92
CA ALA A 137 -37.04 9.29 -51.02
C ALA A 137 -36.69 7.79 -50.98
N ILE A 138 -35.55 7.39 -51.57
CA ILE A 138 -35.09 5.99 -51.61
C ILE A 138 -34.34 5.59 -50.32
N LEU A 139 -33.59 6.52 -49.73
CA LEU A 139 -32.72 6.28 -48.57
C LEU A 139 -32.96 7.30 -47.44
N PRO A 140 -34.19 7.41 -46.89
CA PRO A 140 -34.55 8.45 -45.91
C PRO A 140 -33.79 8.35 -44.58
N LYS A 141 -33.22 7.19 -44.26
CA LYS A 141 -32.40 6.98 -43.04
C LYS A 141 -30.94 7.45 -43.15
N VAL A 142 -30.51 7.96 -44.31
CA VAL A 142 -29.12 8.38 -44.53
C VAL A 142 -29.00 9.90 -44.36
N ASP A 143 -28.75 10.31 -43.11
CA ASP A 143 -28.68 11.72 -42.67
C ASP A 143 -27.78 12.61 -43.56
N VAL A 144 -26.70 12.06 -44.13
CA VAL A 144 -25.76 12.79 -44.99
C VAL A 144 -26.42 13.37 -46.26
N PHE A 145 -27.47 12.74 -46.80
CA PHE A 145 -28.21 13.30 -47.92
C PHE A 145 -29.03 14.52 -47.49
N TRP A 146 -29.74 14.42 -46.37
CA TRP A 146 -30.51 15.52 -45.80
C TRP A 146 -29.61 16.71 -45.48
N TYR A 147 -28.49 16.50 -44.77
CA TYR A 147 -27.51 17.54 -44.48
C TYR A 147 -27.01 18.26 -45.74
N LYS A 148 -26.63 17.52 -46.79
CA LYS A 148 -26.17 18.12 -48.04
C LYS A 148 -27.29 18.80 -48.83
N TYR A 149 -28.51 18.30 -48.76
CA TYR A 149 -29.66 18.90 -49.43
C TYR A 149 -30.11 20.20 -48.74
N THR A 150 -30.23 20.21 -47.41
CA THR A 150 -30.53 21.43 -46.64
C THR A 150 -29.43 22.47 -46.80
N TYR A 151 -28.15 22.05 -46.80
CA TYR A 151 -27.01 22.94 -47.05
C TYR A 151 -26.99 23.49 -48.48
N MET A 152 -27.41 22.71 -49.48
CA MET A 152 -27.56 23.18 -50.85
C MET A 152 -28.65 24.25 -50.97
N GLU A 153 -29.83 24.06 -50.36
CA GLU A 153 -30.89 25.09 -50.37
C GLU A 153 -30.50 26.34 -49.57
N GLU A 154 -29.72 26.19 -48.49
CA GLU A 154 -29.14 27.31 -47.74
C GLU A 154 -28.11 28.10 -48.55
N LEU A 155 -27.21 27.42 -49.29
CA LEU A 155 -26.28 28.07 -50.24
C LEU A 155 -26.96 28.76 -51.43
N LEU A 156 -28.22 28.44 -51.69
CA LEU A 156 -29.05 29.06 -52.73
C LEU A 156 -29.97 30.16 -52.17
N ASP A 157 -29.74 30.59 -50.91
CA ASP A 157 -30.55 31.57 -50.18
C ASP A 157 -32.07 31.26 -50.21
N ASN A 158 -32.43 29.97 -50.16
CA ASN A 158 -33.81 29.48 -50.14
C ASN A 158 -34.20 28.91 -48.76
N PRO A 159 -34.39 29.74 -47.72
CA PRO A 159 -34.71 29.26 -46.39
C PRO A 159 -36.09 28.58 -46.31
N ALA A 160 -37.03 28.93 -47.21
CA ALA A 160 -38.33 28.27 -47.29
C ALA A 160 -38.21 26.82 -47.79
N GLY A 161 -37.42 26.59 -48.86
CA GLY A 161 -37.10 25.25 -49.34
C GLY A 161 -36.33 24.43 -48.30
N ALA A 162 -35.30 25.02 -47.68
CA ALA A 162 -34.53 24.36 -46.62
C ALA A 162 -35.44 23.91 -45.45
N ARG A 163 -36.38 24.77 -45.00
CA ARG A 163 -37.39 24.41 -43.99
C ARG A 163 -38.29 23.27 -44.42
N GLN A 164 -38.77 23.26 -45.66
CA GLN A 164 -39.59 22.16 -46.18
C GLN A 164 -38.83 20.83 -46.20
N VAL A 165 -37.53 20.85 -46.52
CA VAL A 165 -36.65 19.68 -46.44
C VAL A 165 -36.44 19.26 -44.99
N PHE A 166 -36.18 20.18 -44.06
CA PHE A 166 -36.08 19.87 -42.63
C PHE A 166 -37.37 19.28 -42.06
N GLU A 167 -38.54 19.83 -42.35
CA GLU A 167 -39.83 19.28 -41.88
C GLU A 167 -40.10 17.87 -42.44
N ARG A 168 -39.79 17.63 -43.72
CA ARG A 168 -39.82 16.29 -44.32
C ARG A 168 -38.82 15.33 -43.65
N TRP A 169 -37.68 15.82 -43.18
CA TRP A 169 -36.70 15.01 -42.45
C TRP A 169 -37.22 14.65 -41.06
N MET A 170 -37.78 15.61 -40.32
CA MET A 170 -38.30 15.40 -38.96
C MET A 170 -39.51 14.45 -38.91
N GLN A 171 -40.23 14.26 -40.03
CA GLN A 171 -41.26 13.22 -40.16
C GLN A 171 -40.71 11.79 -40.05
N TRP A 172 -39.42 11.57 -40.30
CA TRP A 172 -38.76 10.27 -40.18
C TRP A 172 -38.15 10.00 -38.81
N GLU A 173 -38.33 10.92 -37.85
CA GLU A 173 -37.72 10.87 -36.51
C GLU A 173 -36.21 10.57 -36.58
N PRO A 174 -35.42 11.51 -37.13
CA PRO A 174 -33.99 11.33 -37.35
C PRO A 174 -33.18 11.56 -36.07
N THR A 175 -31.88 11.26 -36.13
CA THR A 175 -30.95 11.33 -35.00
C THR A 175 -30.95 12.69 -34.27
N GLU A 176 -30.56 12.70 -32.98
CA GLU A 176 -30.44 13.93 -32.17
C GLU A 176 -29.63 15.05 -32.87
N GLU A 177 -28.63 14.70 -33.66
CA GLU A 177 -27.82 15.64 -34.41
C GLU A 177 -28.62 16.39 -35.49
N ALA A 178 -29.56 15.71 -36.16
CA ALA A 178 -30.44 16.28 -37.18
C ALA A 178 -31.36 17.35 -36.60
N TRP A 179 -32.01 17.06 -35.47
CA TRP A 179 -32.85 18.03 -34.75
C TRP A 179 -32.04 19.23 -34.29
N MET A 180 -30.84 19.02 -33.74
CA MET A 180 -29.93 20.09 -33.36
C MET A 180 -29.43 20.91 -34.55
N ALA A 181 -29.29 20.31 -35.73
CA ALA A 181 -28.94 21.04 -36.96
C ALA A 181 -30.09 21.93 -37.44
N TYR A 182 -31.34 21.47 -37.33
CA TYR A 182 -32.51 22.29 -37.66
C TYR A 182 -32.70 23.46 -36.67
N VAL A 183 -32.52 23.21 -35.37
CA VAL A 183 -32.46 24.27 -34.34
C VAL A 183 -31.37 25.30 -34.68
N LYS A 184 -30.15 24.84 -34.99
CA LYS A 184 -29.04 25.73 -35.39
C LYS A 184 -29.34 26.52 -36.68
N PHE A 185 -30.13 25.96 -37.59
CA PHE A 185 -30.57 26.65 -38.80
C PHE A 185 -31.51 27.82 -38.45
N GLU A 186 -32.58 27.60 -37.68
CA GLU A 186 -33.47 28.71 -37.28
C GLU A 186 -32.76 29.75 -36.39
N GLN A 187 -31.77 29.33 -35.58
CA GLN A 187 -30.89 30.26 -34.84
C GLN A 187 -30.08 31.18 -35.76
N ARG A 188 -29.59 30.72 -36.92
CA ARG A 188 -28.86 31.57 -37.89
C ARG A 188 -29.76 32.67 -38.46
N TYR A 189 -31.04 32.35 -38.69
CA TYR A 189 -32.05 33.30 -39.15
C TYR A 189 -32.75 34.08 -38.02
N LYS A 190 -32.34 33.89 -36.75
CA LYS A 190 -32.91 34.53 -35.54
C LYS A 190 -34.39 34.20 -35.27
N GLU A 191 -34.87 33.08 -35.79
CA GLU A 191 -36.27 32.62 -35.70
C GLU A 191 -36.48 31.81 -34.42
N TYR A 192 -36.26 32.45 -33.27
CA TYR A 192 -36.17 31.77 -31.97
C TYR A 192 -37.49 31.08 -31.57
N GLU A 193 -38.65 31.65 -31.89
CA GLU A 193 -39.95 31.04 -31.59
C GLU A 193 -40.13 29.69 -32.29
N ARG A 194 -39.71 29.59 -33.56
CA ARG A 194 -39.70 28.32 -34.30
C ARG A 194 -38.72 27.33 -33.68
N ALA A 195 -37.53 27.79 -33.27
CA ALA A 195 -36.59 26.95 -32.54
C ALA A 195 -37.21 26.38 -31.24
N ARG A 196 -38.04 27.12 -30.51
CA ARG A 196 -38.79 26.60 -29.35
C ARG A 196 -39.78 25.50 -29.73
N LEU A 197 -40.54 25.69 -30.81
CA LEU A 197 -41.49 24.69 -31.30
C LEU A 197 -40.78 23.40 -31.75
N ILE A 198 -39.61 23.55 -32.39
CA ILE A 198 -38.74 22.42 -32.76
C ILE A 198 -38.22 21.72 -31.50
N PHE A 199 -37.77 22.45 -30.48
CA PHE A 199 -37.35 21.84 -29.21
C PHE A 199 -38.47 21.10 -28.48
N LYS A 200 -39.69 21.66 -28.43
CA LYS A 200 -40.86 20.97 -27.86
C LYS A 200 -41.15 19.65 -28.59
N ARG A 201 -41.12 19.65 -29.93
CA ARG A 201 -41.26 18.43 -30.75
C ARG A 201 -40.12 17.44 -30.50
N PHE A 202 -38.88 17.91 -30.53
CA PHE A 202 -37.67 17.10 -30.31
C PHE A 202 -37.70 16.37 -28.97
N VAL A 203 -38.11 17.07 -27.91
CA VAL A 203 -38.27 16.52 -26.56
C VAL A 203 -39.43 15.52 -26.47
N SER A 204 -40.53 15.73 -27.20
CA SER A 204 -41.63 14.76 -27.25
C SER A 204 -41.29 13.48 -28.02
N VAL A 205 -40.47 13.57 -29.08
CA VAL A 205 -40.00 12.42 -29.87
C VAL A 205 -38.89 11.66 -29.13
N TYR A 206 -37.98 12.39 -28.47
CA TYR A 206 -36.91 11.81 -27.66
C TYR A 206 -36.91 12.38 -26.23
N PRO A 207 -37.68 11.77 -25.31
CA PRO A 207 -37.71 12.10 -23.88
C PRO A 207 -36.42 11.73 -23.11
N GLN A 208 -35.25 12.13 -23.62
CA GLN A 208 -33.97 11.87 -22.98
C GLN A 208 -33.49 13.06 -22.13
N PRO A 209 -32.89 12.81 -20.95
CA PRO A 209 -32.35 13.85 -20.06
C PRO A 209 -31.46 14.88 -20.78
N LYS A 210 -30.60 14.42 -21.69
CA LYS A 210 -29.66 15.26 -22.45
C LYS A 210 -30.35 16.29 -23.35
N ASN A 211 -31.53 15.96 -23.88
CA ASN A 211 -32.29 16.81 -24.80
C ASN A 211 -32.92 17.99 -24.05
N TRP A 212 -33.50 17.71 -22.88
CA TRP A 212 -34.00 18.74 -21.96
C TRP A 212 -32.89 19.71 -21.52
N ILE A 213 -31.70 19.21 -21.19
CA ILE A 213 -30.54 20.05 -20.83
C ILE A 213 -30.11 20.93 -22.03
N LYS A 214 -30.15 20.41 -23.26
CA LYS A 214 -29.87 21.21 -24.48
C LYS A 214 -30.92 22.30 -24.72
N TRP A 215 -32.19 22.01 -24.49
CA TRP A 215 -33.26 23.01 -24.62
C TRP A 215 -33.16 24.10 -23.54
N SER A 216 -32.96 23.73 -22.28
CA SER A 216 -32.82 24.73 -21.20
C SER A 216 -31.59 25.64 -21.40
N LYS A 217 -30.44 25.08 -21.82
CA LYS A 217 -29.26 25.88 -22.21
C LYS A 217 -29.52 26.82 -23.38
N PHE A 218 -30.45 26.50 -24.27
CA PHE A 218 -30.84 27.39 -25.36
C PHE A 218 -31.66 28.58 -24.85
N GLU A 219 -32.70 28.37 -24.02
CA GLU A 219 -33.47 29.48 -23.43
C GLU A 219 -32.62 30.35 -22.50
N GLU A 220 -31.69 29.75 -21.75
CA GLU A 220 -30.69 30.48 -20.95
C GLU A 220 -29.82 31.40 -21.84
N GLY A 221 -29.39 30.91 -23.01
CA GLY A 221 -28.67 31.72 -24.00
C GLY A 221 -29.50 32.87 -24.57
N GLN A 222 -30.83 32.74 -24.61
CA GLN A 222 -31.78 33.80 -24.98
C GLN A 222 -32.22 34.68 -23.79
N ARG A 223 -31.68 34.45 -22.58
CA ARG A 223 -32.01 35.13 -21.32
C ARG A 223 -33.46 34.94 -20.82
N HIS A 224 -34.17 33.92 -21.30
CA HIS A 224 -35.50 33.59 -20.76
C HIS A 224 -35.37 32.61 -19.58
N VAL A 225 -35.09 33.18 -18.40
CA VAL A 225 -34.83 32.44 -17.16
C VAL A 225 -36.04 31.65 -16.70
N ASP A 226 -37.24 32.24 -16.75
CA ASP A 226 -38.46 31.60 -16.24
C ASP A 226 -38.85 30.39 -17.09
N THR A 227 -38.81 30.50 -18.43
CA THR A 227 -39.02 29.34 -19.31
C THR A 227 -37.94 28.28 -19.12
N ALA A 228 -36.68 28.66 -18.89
CA ALA A 228 -35.61 27.70 -18.62
C ALA A 228 -35.84 26.91 -17.31
N ARG A 229 -36.49 27.52 -16.30
CA ARG A 229 -36.94 26.86 -15.06
C ARG A 229 -38.14 25.96 -15.31
N GLU A 230 -39.18 26.45 -15.99
CA GLU A 230 -40.33 25.64 -16.41
C GLU A 230 -39.90 24.38 -17.18
N ILE A 231 -38.86 24.47 -18.01
CA ILE A 231 -38.29 23.34 -18.76
C ILE A 231 -37.63 22.30 -17.83
N TYR A 232 -36.94 22.73 -16.77
CA TYR A 232 -36.39 21.79 -15.78
C TYR A 232 -37.49 21.15 -14.93
N GLU A 233 -38.51 21.90 -14.53
CA GLU A 233 -39.69 21.37 -13.82
C GLU A 233 -40.48 20.38 -14.69
N GLN A 234 -40.71 20.72 -15.96
CA GLN A 234 -41.31 19.82 -16.95
C GLN A 234 -40.48 18.56 -17.16
N CYS A 235 -39.15 18.67 -17.30
CA CYS A 235 -38.24 17.53 -17.38
C CYS A 235 -38.40 16.58 -16.18
N ILE A 236 -38.40 17.10 -14.95
CA ILE A 236 -38.57 16.31 -13.73
C ILE A 236 -39.96 15.65 -13.68
N SER A 237 -41.02 16.37 -14.09
CA SER A 237 -42.39 15.83 -14.10
C SER A 237 -42.64 14.75 -15.18
N THR A 238 -41.91 14.81 -16.30
CA THR A 238 -42.14 13.93 -17.47
C THR A 238 -41.24 12.70 -17.51
N LEU A 239 -40.01 12.78 -17.00
CA LEU A 239 -39.12 11.60 -16.94
C LEU A 239 -39.54 10.59 -15.85
N GLY A 240 -40.20 11.06 -14.78
CA GLY A 240 -40.62 10.22 -13.66
C GLY A 240 -39.45 9.55 -12.93
N GLU A 241 -39.73 8.80 -11.86
CA GLU A 241 -38.66 8.23 -11.01
C GLU A 241 -37.79 7.16 -11.70
N GLU A 242 -38.22 6.61 -12.85
CA GLU A 242 -37.52 5.53 -13.56
C GLU A 242 -36.36 5.96 -14.48
N PHE A 243 -36.38 7.19 -15.04
CA PHE A 243 -35.42 7.63 -16.07
C PHE A 243 -34.60 8.87 -15.72
N ILE A 244 -34.64 9.35 -14.47
CA ILE A 244 -33.90 10.56 -14.08
C ILE A 244 -32.40 10.30 -14.04
N ASP A 245 -31.71 10.84 -15.05
CA ASP A 245 -30.26 10.99 -15.03
C ASP A 245 -29.87 12.15 -14.09
N GLN A 246 -28.98 11.82 -13.16
CA GLN A 246 -28.28 12.70 -12.24
C GLN A 246 -27.72 13.98 -12.89
N ASN A 247 -27.37 13.94 -14.18
CA ASN A 247 -26.94 15.11 -14.94
C ASN A 247 -27.99 16.24 -15.01
N VAL A 248 -29.29 15.92 -14.95
CA VAL A 248 -30.36 16.94 -14.96
C VAL A 248 -30.26 17.79 -13.70
N TYR A 249 -30.23 17.17 -12.52
CA TYR A 249 -30.13 17.88 -11.24
C TYR A 249 -28.84 18.71 -11.14
N ILE A 250 -27.69 18.19 -11.59
CA ILE A 250 -26.45 18.99 -11.65
C ILE A 250 -26.63 20.20 -12.56
N SER A 251 -27.23 20.02 -13.74
CA SER A 251 -27.42 21.13 -14.69
C SER A 251 -28.41 22.18 -14.20
N PHE A 252 -29.46 21.76 -13.48
CA PHE A 252 -30.48 22.62 -12.89
C PHE A 252 -29.92 23.38 -11.66
N ALA A 253 -29.22 22.70 -10.76
CA ALA A 253 -28.54 23.35 -9.64
C ALA A 253 -27.48 24.35 -10.16
N LYS A 254 -26.66 23.96 -11.14
CA LYS A 254 -25.71 24.88 -11.80
C LYS A 254 -26.38 26.04 -12.55
N PHE A 255 -27.65 25.91 -12.94
CA PHE A 255 -28.43 27.01 -13.50
C PHE A 255 -28.91 27.98 -12.41
N GLU A 256 -29.51 27.48 -11.32
CA GLU A 256 -29.94 28.34 -10.21
C GLU A 256 -28.72 29.04 -9.53
N THR A 257 -27.53 28.41 -9.47
CA THR A 257 -26.31 29.12 -9.02
C THR A 257 -25.91 30.28 -9.93
N ARG A 258 -26.09 30.16 -11.26
CA ARG A 258 -25.88 31.28 -12.20
C ARG A 258 -26.94 32.37 -12.04
N GLN A 259 -28.15 32.02 -11.61
CA GLN A 259 -29.21 32.97 -11.22
C GLN A 259 -29.03 33.53 -9.80
N LYS A 260 -28.00 33.09 -9.04
CA LYS A 260 -27.70 33.44 -7.64
C LYS A 260 -28.68 32.91 -6.59
N GLU A 261 -29.54 31.96 -6.96
CA GLU A 261 -30.50 31.29 -6.06
C GLU A 261 -29.83 30.09 -5.37
N ILE A 262 -28.89 30.40 -4.46
CA ILE A 262 -28.03 29.40 -3.78
C ILE A 262 -28.87 28.41 -2.96
N ASP A 263 -29.88 28.89 -2.24
CA ASP A 263 -30.69 28.03 -1.36
C ASP A 263 -31.66 27.14 -2.16
N ARG A 264 -32.12 27.59 -3.34
CA ARG A 264 -32.83 26.70 -4.28
C ARG A 264 -31.89 25.64 -4.85
N ALA A 265 -30.66 26.01 -5.21
CA ALA A 265 -29.65 25.03 -5.66
C ALA A 265 -29.36 23.96 -4.58
N ARG A 266 -29.28 24.35 -3.30
CA ARG A 266 -29.18 23.42 -2.15
C ARG A 266 -30.38 22.47 -2.07
N ALA A 267 -31.59 23.01 -2.10
CA ALA A 267 -32.81 22.21 -2.06
C ALA A 267 -32.87 21.21 -3.23
N ILE A 268 -32.43 21.60 -4.44
CA ILE A 268 -32.32 20.70 -5.60
C ILE A 268 -31.31 19.58 -5.34
N TYR A 269 -30.12 19.89 -4.78
CA TYR A 269 -29.13 18.85 -4.45
C TYR A 269 -29.63 17.88 -3.38
N GLN A 270 -30.30 18.37 -2.32
CA GLN A 270 -30.89 17.52 -1.28
C GLN A 270 -32.01 16.63 -1.86
N TYR A 271 -32.95 17.21 -2.61
CA TYR A 271 -34.03 16.46 -3.26
C TYR A 271 -33.50 15.37 -4.21
N ALA A 272 -32.44 15.66 -4.95
CA ALA A 272 -31.80 14.69 -5.83
C ALA A 272 -31.09 13.56 -5.07
N LEU A 273 -30.54 13.81 -3.88
CA LEU A 273 -29.92 12.79 -3.02
C LEU A 273 -30.94 11.84 -2.37
N ASP A 274 -32.14 12.34 -2.06
CA ASP A 274 -33.24 11.54 -1.51
C ASP A 274 -33.89 10.64 -2.59
N LYS A 275 -33.97 11.12 -3.84
CA LYS A 275 -34.68 10.43 -4.93
C LYS A 275 -33.83 9.50 -5.80
N LEU A 276 -32.52 9.72 -5.93
CA LEU A 276 -31.69 8.89 -6.81
C LEU A 276 -31.28 7.53 -6.18
N PRO A 277 -31.07 6.47 -6.98
CA PRO A 277 -30.43 5.24 -6.53
C PRO A 277 -28.97 5.44 -6.10
N GLU A 278 -28.51 4.70 -5.09
CA GLU A 278 -27.21 4.84 -4.42
C GLU A 278 -26.01 4.96 -5.39
N GLY A 279 -25.96 4.12 -6.43
CA GLY A 279 -24.86 4.08 -7.40
C GLY A 279 -24.71 5.31 -8.29
N LEU A 280 -25.74 6.17 -8.38
CA LEU A 280 -25.68 7.45 -9.12
C LEU A 280 -25.41 8.64 -8.18
N LYS A 281 -25.36 8.44 -6.86
CA LYS A 281 -25.13 9.54 -5.90
C LYS A 281 -23.68 10.01 -5.89
N GLU A 282 -22.68 9.18 -6.24
CA GLU A 282 -21.26 9.54 -6.07
C GLU A 282 -20.86 10.81 -6.86
N ASN A 283 -21.20 10.87 -8.14
CA ASN A 283 -20.94 12.04 -8.97
C ASN A 283 -21.75 13.27 -8.51
N LEU A 284 -22.95 13.07 -7.93
CA LEU A 284 -23.78 14.15 -7.42
C LEU A 284 -23.17 14.73 -6.14
N PHE A 285 -22.70 13.88 -5.23
CA PHE A 285 -21.93 14.27 -4.07
C PHE A 285 -20.62 14.97 -4.45
N ASN A 286 -19.93 14.54 -5.53
CA ASN A 286 -18.74 15.25 -6.01
C ASN A 286 -19.08 16.70 -6.40
N GLU A 287 -20.10 16.91 -7.23
CA GLU A 287 -20.55 18.24 -7.65
C GLU A 287 -21.15 19.06 -6.50
N PHE A 288 -21.90 18.43 -5.57
CA PHE A 288 -22.44 19.09 -4.38
C PHE A 288 -21.32 19.53 -3.41
N THR A 289 -20.28 18.70 -3.21
CA THR A 289 -19.10 19.14 -2.43
C THR A 289 -18.27 20.21 -3.13
N LEU A 290 -18.30 20.31 -4.46
CA LEU A 290 -17.68 21.43 -5.17
C LEU A 290 -18.52 22.71 -5.01
N PHE A 291 -19.84 22.58 -5.03
CA PHE A 291 -20.78 23.67 -4.79
C PHE A 291 -20.68 24.23 -3.37
N GLU A 292 -20.74 23.39 -2.32
CA GLU A 292 -20.58 23.88 -0.93
C GLU A 292 -19.15 24.38 -0.64
N LYS A 293 -18.12 23.95 -1.40
CA LYS A 293 -16.79 24.60 -1.35
C LYS A 293 -16.76 26.01 -1.95
N GLN A 294 -17.68 26.33 -2.85
CA GLN A 294 -17.75 27.63 -3.53
C GLN A 294 -18.71 28.60 -2.85
N PHE A 295 -19.78 28.08 -2.22
CA PHE A 295 -20.90 28.89 -1.70
C PHE A 295 -21.31 28.55 -0.26
N GLY A 296 -20.77 27.47 0.31
CA GLY A 296 -21.14 26.98 1.65
C GLY A 296 -20.40 27.68 2.79
N THR A 297 -21.04 27.69 3.96
CA THR A 297 -20.33 27.98 5.20
C THR A 297 -19.47 26.79 5.63
N LYS A 298 -18.47 27.02 6.50
CA LYS A 298 -17.53 25.97 6.92
C LYS A 298 -18.23 24.78 7.56
N ASP A 299 -19.27 25.04 8.36
CA ASP A 299 -19.97 24.03 9.15
C ASP A 299 -20.88 23.18 8.25
N GLU A 300 -21.60 23.80 7.29
CA GLU A 300 -22.38 23.10 6.25
C GLU A 300 -21.49 22.19 5.39
N LEU A 301 -20.29 22.67 5.03
CA LEU A 301 -19.31 21.87 4.29
C LEU A 301 -18.84 20.66 5.09
N GLU A 302 -18.57 20.82 6.39
CA GLU A 302 -18.16 19.73 7.27
C GLU A 302 -19.28 18.67 7.40
N ASP A 303 -20.54 19.07 7.58
CA ASP A 303 -21.71 18.17 7.61
C ASP A 303 -21.86 17.34 6.32
N VAL A 304 -21.72 17.97 5.15
CA VAL A 304 -21.81 17.28 3.85
C VAL A 304 -20.63 16.33 3.62
N VAL A 305 -19.42 16.72 4.04
CA VAL A 305 -18.23 15.86 3.97
C VAL A 305 -18.35 14.67 4.92
N VAL A 306 -18.90 14.85 6.12
CA VAL A 306 -19.22 13.76 7.05
C VAL A 306 -20.25 12.82 6.42
N ALA A 307 -21.35 13.33 5.86
CA ALA A 307 -22.36 12.50 5.18
C ALA A 307 -21.77 11.64 4.05
N LYS A 308 -20.90 12.21 3.20
CA LYS A 308 -20.19 11.47 2.16
C LYS A 308 -19.29 10.37 2.71
N ARG A 309 -18.57 10.64 3.81
CA ARG A 309 -17.72 9.63 4.47
C ARG A 309 -18.54 8.52 5.11
N ARG A 310 -19.68 8.83 5.74
CA ARG A 310 -20.63 7.83 6.28
C ARG A 310 -21.04 6.82 5.20
N LEU A 311 -21.60 7.31 4.08
CA LEU A 311 -22.05 6.45 2.98
C LEU A 311 -20.91 5.58 2.45
N LYS A 312 -19.73 6.16 2.22
CA LYS A 312 -18.55 5.41 1.79
C LYS A 312 -18.19 4.28 2.76
N TYR A 313 -18.17 4.56 4.07
CA TYR A 313 -17.88 3.54 5.07
C TYR A 313 -18.99 2.48 5.14
N GLU A 314 -20.27 2.83 5.01
CA GLU A 314 -21.35 1.84 4.96
C GLU A 314 -21.26 0.93 3.72
N ASP A 315 -20.93 1.49 2.55
CA ASP A 315 -20.64 0.76 1.31
C ASP A 315 -19.45 -0.20 1.46
N GLU A 316 -18.36 0.26 2.08
CA GLU A 316 -17.17 -0.55 2.33
C GLU A 316 -17.42 -1.62 3.40
N LEU A 317 -18.31 -1.38 4.36
CA LEU A 317 -18.76 -2.35 5.37
C LEU A 317 -19.72 -3.40 4.78
N GLN A 318 -20.60 -3.03 3.85
CA GLN A 318 -21.39 -4.02 3.09
C GLN A 318 -20.48 -4.97 2.30
N LYS A 319 -19.42 -4.44 1.68
CA LYS A 319 -18.43 -5.22 0.91
C LYS A 319 -17.51 -6.04 1.81
N ASN A 320 -17.08 -5.50 2.97
CA ASN A 320 -16.06 -6.06 3.85
C ASN A 320 -16.43 -5.94 5.35
N SER A 321 -17.52 -6.56 5.77
CA SER A 321 -18.08 -6.48 7.14
C SER A 321 -17.07 -6.72 8.28
N HIS A 322 -16.05 -7.55 8.04
CA HIS A 322 -15.03 -7.95 9.02
C HIS A 322 -13.79 -7.03 9.08
N ASN A 323 -13.75 -5.92 8.32
CA ASN A 323 -12.61 -4.99 8.37
C ASN A 323 -12.73 -4.00 9.53
N TYR A 324 -12.14 -4.34 10.68
CA TYR A 324 -12.17 -3.52 11.90
C TYR A 324 -11.51 -2.15 11.77
N ASP A 325 -10.62 -1.93 10.81
CA ASP A 325 -10.00 -0.60 10.63
C ASP A 325 -10.98 0.40 10.00
N ILE A 326 -11.92 -0.07 9.16
CA ILE A 326 -13.03 0.74 8.63
C ILE A 326 -14.03 1.08 9.75
N TRP A 327 -14.31 0.11 10.63
CA TRP A 327 -15.09 0.38 11.84
C TRP A 327 -14.45 1.45 12.74
N PHE A 328 -13.12 1.45 12.92
CA PHE A 328 -12.44 2.51 13.69
C PHE A 328 -12.55 3.89 13.06
N ASP A 329 -12.38 4.00 11.75
CA ASP A 329 -12.47 5.30 11.07
C ASP A 329 -13.92 5.81 11.01
N TYR A 330 -14.90 4.91 10.88
CA TYR A 330 -16.33 5.25 10.96
C TYR A 330 -16.74 5.70 12.38
N ILE A 331 -16.28 5.01 13.43
CA ILE A 331 -16.49 5.40 14.83
C ILE A 331 -15.93 6.81 15.10
N ARG A 332 -14.67 7.08 14.72
CA ARG A 332 -14.04 8.40 14.93
C ARG A 332 -14.75 9.53 14.19
N LEU A 333 -15.27 9.25 12.99
CA LEU A 333 -16.07 10.20 12.24
C LEU A 333 -17.34 10.59 13.02
N GLU A 334 -17.95 9.64 13.70
CA GLU A 334 -19.23 9.85 14.40
C GLU A 334 -19.04 10.41 15.80
N GLU A 335 -17.94 10.07 16.48
CA GLU A 335 -17.44 10.77 17.67
C GLU A 335 -17.27 12.28 17.37
N SER A 336 -16.70 12.64 16.21
CA SER A 336 -16.62 14.04 15.77
C SER A 336 -17.99 14.67 15.45
N GLY A 337 -19.01 13.86 15.15
CA GLY A 337 -20.39 14.30 14.88
C GLY A 337 -21.28 14.44 16.12
N GLY A 338 -20.82 14.04 17.30
CA GLY A 338 -21.43 14.38 18.60
C GLY A 338 -22.83 13.83 18.88
N ARG A 339 -23.32 12.81 18.15
CA ARG A 339 -24.66 12.22 18.35
C ARG A 339 -24.59 10.89 19.12
N PRO A 340 -24.74 10.86 20.45
CA PRO A 340 -24.44 9.69 21.27
C PRO A 340 -25.30 8.46 20.93
N GLU A 341 -26.56 8.64 20.54
CA GLU A 341 -27.44 7.53 20.15
C GLU A 341 -26.97 6.82 18.86
N LYS A 342 -26.46 7.58 17.88
CA LYS A 342 -25.92 7.01 16.65
C LYS A 342 -24.57 6.33 16.88
N ILE A 343 -23.71 6.95 17.67
CA ILE A 343 -22.41 6.38 18.07
C ILE A 343 -22.64 5.02 18.77
N ARG A 344 -23.62 4.92 19.68
CA ARG A 344 -24.04 3.65 20.31
C ARG A 344 -24.46 2.60 19.29
N GLN A 345 -25.38 2.92 18.38
CA GLN A 345 -25.84 1.98 17.34
C GLN A 345 -24.68 1.48 16.47
N ILE A 346 -23.68 2.32 16.21
CA ILE A 346 -22.50 1.96 15.41
C ILE A 346 -21.55 1.06 16.20
N TYR A 347 -21.32 1.36 17.49
CA TYR A 347 -20.57 0.47 18.38
C TYR A 347 -21.28 -0.89 18.54
N GLU A 348 -22.60 -0.93 18.68
CA GLU A 348 -23.40 -2.17 18.73
C GLU A 348 -23.32 -2.97 17.41
N ARG A 349 -23.43 -2.30 16.25
CA ARG A 349 -23.23 -2.91 14.92
C ARG A 349 -21.82 -3.48 14.76
N ALA A 350 -20.79 -2.75 15.20
CA ALA A 350 -19.40 -3.19 15.16
C ALA A 350 -19.14 -4.40 16.09
N ILE A 351 -19.79 -4.42 17.25
CA ILE A 351 -19.72 -5.51 18.23
C ILE A 351 -20.39 -6.79 17.70
N ALA A 352 -21.48 -6.69 16.96
CA ALA A 352 -22.16 -7.84 16.34
C ALA A 352 -21.27 -8.60 15.34
N GLN A 353 -20.28 -7.93 14.73
CA GLN A 353 -19.31 -8.54 13.82
C GLN A 353 -18.17 -9.23 14.60
N VAL A 354 -18.47 -10.41 15.17
CA VAL A 354 -17.49 -11.22 15.91
C VAL A 354 -16.46 -11.84 14.95
N PRO A 355 -15.14 -11.83 15.25
CA PRO A 355 -14.14 -12.47 14.40
C PRO A 355 -14.36 -13.98 14.28
N LEU A 356 -14.62 -14.46 13.06
CA LEU A 356 -14.84 -15.89 12.76
C LEU A 356 -13.61 -16.78 13.05
N VAL A 357 -12.41 -16.22 13.02
CA VAL A 357 -11.15 -16.97 13.23
C VAL A 357 -10.66 -16.79 14.67
N GLY A 358 -10.40 -17.90 15.37
CA GLY A 358 -9.91 -17.94 16.76
C GLY A 358 -8.46 -17.48 16.97
N GLU A 359 -7.89 -16.72 16.04
CA GLU A 359 -6.51 -16.25 16.11
C GLU A 359 -6.37 -14.94 16.87
N LYS A 360 -5.46 -14.92 17.86
CA LYS A 360 -5.14 -13.76 18.72
C LYS A 360 -4.78 -12.48 17.94
N ARG A 361 -4.42 -12.55 16.66
CA ARG A 361 -4.12 -11.36 15.82
C ARG A 361 -5.39 -10.57 15.51
N TYR A 362 -6.43 -11.20 14.96
CA TYR A 362 -7.69 -10.55 14.59
C TYR A 362 -8.47 -10.08 15.83
N TRP A 363 -8.47 -10.89 16.89
CA TRP A 363 -9.11 -10.55 18.16
C TRP A 363 -8.50 -9.32 18.86
N ARG A 364 -7.24 -8.93 18.59
CA ARG A 364 -6.67 -7.68 19.13
C ARG A 364 -7.47 -6.46 18.68
N ARG A 365 -7.76 -6.34 17.37
CA ARG A 365 -8.48 -5.19 16.79
C ARG A 365 -9.91 -5.13 17.33
N TYR A 366 -10.64 -6.24 17.28
CA TYR A 366 -11.98 -6.35 17.84
C TYR A 366 -12.05 -5.95 19.33
N ILE A 367 -11.07 -6.35 20.14
CA ILE A 367 -10.99 -5.96 21.55
C ILE A 367 -10.66 -4.48 21.76
N TYR A 368 -9.95 -3.85 20.83
CA TYR A 368 -9.78 -2.40 20.87
C TYR A 368 -11.11 -1.68 20.66
N ILE A 369 -12.03 -2.17 19.81
CA ILE A 369 -13.38 -1.60 19.68
C ILE A 369 -14.12 -1.64 21.04
N TRP A 370 -14.08 -2.78 21.74
CA TRP A 370 -14.64 -2.89 23.10
C TRP A 370 -14.00 -1.93 24.12
N ILE A 371 -12.68 -1.70 24.03
CA ILE A 371 -11.98 -0.76 24.90
C ILE A 371 -12.37 0.69 24.58
N PHE A 372 -12.45 1.07 23.30
CA PHE A 372 -12.88 2.41 22.90
C PHE A 372 -14.35 2.65 23.27
N TYR A 373 -15.25 1.68 23.05
CA TYR A 373 -16.65 1.80 23.45
C TYR A 373 -16.80 2.04 24.96
N ALA A 374 -16.07 1.31 25.80
CA ALA A 374 -16.10 1.49 27.24
C ALA A 374 -15.47 2.83 27.70
N VAL A 375 -14.43 3.30 27.03
CA VAL A 375 -13.83 4.62 27.31
C VAL A 375 -14.74 5.76 26.84
N TRP A 376 -15.45 5.58 25.74
CA TRP A 376 -16.41 6.53 25.18
C TRP A 376 -17.67 6.66 26.06
N GLU A 377 -18.28 5.54 26.48
CA GLU A 377 -19.41 5.57 27.43
C GLU A 377 -18.99 6.15 28.80
N GLU A 378 -17.74 5.97 29.23
CA GLU A 378 -17.22 6.54 30.49
C GLU A 378 -16.93 8.05 30.40
N LEU A 379 -16.28 8.53 29.33
CA LEU A 379 -15.81 9.92 29.24
C LEU A 379 -16.84 10.87 28.62
N GLU A 380 -17.50 10.46 27.55
CA GLU A 380 -18.42 11.31 26.78
C GLU A 380 -19.87 11.12 27.24
N ALA A 381 -20.36 9.88 27.23
CA ALA A 381 -21.76 9.60 27.57
C ALA A 381 -22.04 9.58 29.09
N LYS A 382 -21.00 9.34 29.91
CA LYS A 382 -21.03 9.26 31.38
C LYS A 382 -22.02 8.22 31.94
N ASP A 383 -22.32 7.17 31.18
CA ASP A 383 -23.22 6.09 31.60
C ASP A 383 -22.40 4.95 32.24
N MET A 384 -22.30 5.00 33.57
CA MET A 384 -21.45 4.10 34.34
C MET A 384 -22.01 2.67 34.41
N ASP A 385 -23.33 2.53 34.45
CA ASP A 385 -23.98 1.21 34.47
C ASP A 385 -23.84 0.50 33.12
N ARG A 386 -24.00 1.22 31.99
CA ARG A 386 -23.70 0.65 30.67
C ARG A 386 -22.22 0.31 30.53
N THR A 387 -21.31 1.18 30.97
CA THR A 387 -19.86 0.89 30.91
C THR A 387 -19.52 -0.43 31.63
N LYS A 388 -20.15 -0.70 32.78
CA LYS A 388 -20.04 -1.98 33.50
C LYS A 388 -20.60 -3.16 32.69
N GLN A 389 -21.75 -3.00 32.02
CA GLN A 389 -22.31 -4.01 31.13
C GLN A 389 -21.43 -4.27 29.89
N VAL A 390 -20.84 -3.24 29.30
CA VAL A 390 -19.92 -3.32 28.16
C VAL A 390 -18.71 -4.19 28.51
N TYR A 391 -18.05 -3.91 29.64
CA TYR A 391 -16.95 -4.77 30.12
C TYR A 391 -17.40 -6.21 30.40
N LEU A 392 -18.56 -6.42 31.04
CA LEU A 392 -19.07 -7.76 31.31
C LEU A 392 -19.40 -8.54 30.03
N ASN A 393 -19.92 -7.88 28.99
CA ASN A 393 -20.25 -8.51 27.72
C ASN A 393 -18.98 -8.81 26.89
N ALA A 394 -18.00 -7.91 26.85
CA ALA A 394 -16.67 -8.18 26.30
C ALA A 394 -16.06 -9.45 26.94
N LEU A 395 -16.14 -9.56 28.27
CA LEU A 395 -15.62 -10.71 29.02
C LEU A 395 -16.41 -12.01 28.81
N LYS A 396 -17.67 -11.98 28.38
CA LYS A 396 -18.43 -13.18 27.99
C LYS A 396 -18.04 -13.70 26.60
N ILE A 397 -17.82 -12.78 25.65
CA ILE A 397 -17.59 -13.10 24.24
C ILE A 397 -16.18 -13.65 23.99
N ILE A 398 -15.19 -13.26 24.80
CA ILE A 398 -13.80 -13.69 24.66
C ILE A 398 -13.62 -15.20 24.99
N PRO A 399 -13.11 -16.01 24.05
CA PRO A 399 -12.76 -17.42 24.29
C PRO A 399 -11.50 -17.57 25.17
N HIS A 400 -11.64 -17.39 26.49
CA HIS A 400 -10.52 -17.41 27.45
C HIS A 400 -9.70 -18.72 27.44
N LYS A 401 -10.23 -19.82 26.89
CA LYS A 401 -9.52 -21.11 26.75
C LYS A 401 -8.42 -21.10 25.68
N HIS A 402 -8.55 -20.27 24.63
CA HIS A 402 -7.60 -20.24 23.50
C HIS A 402 -6.65 -19.04 23.58
N PHE A 403 -7.13 -17.90 24.06
CA PHE A 403 -6.32 -16.71 24.29
C PHE A 403 -6.95 -15.81 25.34
N THR A 404 -6.12 -15.02 26.00
CA THR A 404 -6.54 -14.17 27.12
C THR A 404 -5.94 -12.78 27.04
N PHE A 405 -6.74 -11.76 27.37
CA PHE A 405 -6.41 -10.35 27.22
C PHE A 405 -6.38 -9.63 28.58
N ALA A 406 -5.22 -9.65 29.23
CA ALA A 406 -4.97 -8.98 30.51
C ALA A 406 -5.37 -7.49 30.52
N LYS A 407 -5.23 -6.79 29.38
CA LYS A 407 -5.55 -5.36 29.27
C LYS A 407 -7.02 -5.05 29.59
N ILE A 408 -7.98 -5.90 29.21
CA ILE A 408 -9.40 -5.66 29.51
C ILE A 408 -9.68 -5.84 31.00
N TRP A 409 -9.18 -6.93 31.60
CA TRP A 409 -9.33 -7.19 33.03
C TRP A 409 -8.76 -6.05 33.88
N ASN A 410 -7.57 -5.55 33.52
CA ASN A 410 -6.92 -4.47 34.25
C ASN A 410 -7.64 -3.12 34.05
N LEU A 411 -8.20 -2.86 32.86
CA LEU A 411 -9.04 -1.67 32.62
C LEU A 411 -10.36 -1.74 33.39
N TYR A 412 -11.05 -2.89 33.38
CA TYR A 412 -12.29 -3.08 34.11
C TYR A 412 -12.09 -2.98 35.63
N ALA A 413 -10.98 -3.52 36.16
CA ALA A 413 -10.64 -3.34 37.57
C ALA A 413 -10.36 -1.86 37.92
N ARG A 414 -9.64 -1.11 37.08
CA ARG A 414 -9.41 0.33 37.26
C ARG A 414 -10.70 1.14 37.14
N PHE A 415 -11.62 0.77 36.25
CA PHE A 415 -12.97 1.33 36.18
C PHE A 415 -13.74 1.13 37.49
N LEU A 416 -13.76 -0.10 38.03
CA LEU A 416 -14.44 -0.39 39.30
C LEU A 416 -13.80 0.34 40.50
N VAL A 417 -12.48 0.55 40.50
CA VAL A 417 -11.79 1.41 41.48
C VAL A 417 -12.23 2.88 41.37
N ARG A 418 -12.37 3.42 40.14
CA ARG A 418 -12.92 4.78 39.92
C ARG A 418 -14.38 4.91 40.34
N GLN A 419 -15.13 3.82 40.40
CA GLN A 419 -16.49 3.75 40.97
C GLN A 419 -16.51 3.44 42.47
N HIS A 420 -15.35 3.41 43.14
CA HIS A 420 -15.19 3.02 44.55
C HIS A 420 -15.70 1.61 44.91
N GLU A 421 -16.05 0.77 43.93
CA GLU A 421 -16.47 -0.63 44.12
C GLU A 421 -15.28 -1.58 44.36
N LEU A 422 -14.50 -1.34 45.42
CA LEU A 422 -13.28 -2.11 45.71
C LEU A 422 -13.54 -3.63 45.85
N THR A 423 -14.66 -4.03 46.44
CA THR A 423 -15.05 -5.45 46.58
C THR A 423 -15.35 -6.10 45.22
N ALA A 424 -16.00 -5.38 44.31
CA ALA A 424 -16.22 -5.84 42.94
C ALA A 424 -14.90 -5.91 42.17
N ALA A 425 -14.06 -4.88 42.24
CA ALA A 425 -12.73 -4.85 41.60
C ALA A 425 -11.89 -6.06 42.02
N ARG A 426 -11.80 -6.33 43.32
CA ARG A 426 -11.10 -7.49 43.91
C ARG A 426 -11.69 -8.82 43.42
N LYS A 427 -13.02 -8.96 43.38
CA LYS A 427 -13.69 -10.17 42.86
C LYS A 427 -13.40 -10.41 41.37
N GLN A 428 -13.33 -9.34 40.56
CA GLN A 428 -13.02 -9.45 39.14
C GLN A 428 -11.52 -9.71 38.90
N MET A 429 -10.62 -9.11 39.66
CA MET A 429 -9.18 -9.43 39.65
C MET A 429 -8.93 -10.90 40.04
N GLY A 430 -9.57 -11.38 41.10
CA GLY A 430 -9.49 -12.79 41.51
C GLY A 430 -10.05 -13.75 40.45
N LYS A 431 -11.17 -13.40 39.80
CA LYS A 431 -11.71 -14.14 38.65
C LYS A 431 -10.76 -14.10 37.45
N ALA A 432 -10.11 -12.97 37.20
CA ALA A 432 -9.11 -12.83 36.14
C ALA A 432 -7.91 -13.76 36.38
N LEU A 433 -7.38 -13.83 37.60
CA LEU A 433 -6.30 -14.76 37.96
C LEU A 433 -6.71 -16.23 37.79
N GLY A 434 -7.91 -16.62 38.24
CA GLY A 434 -8.39 -18.00 38.13
C GLY A 434 -8.68 -18.46 36.69
N ILE A 435 -9.05 -17.54 35.80
CA ILE A 435 -9.30 -17.83 34.36
C ILE A 435 -8.01 -17.64 33.53
N CYS A 436 -7.13 -16.74 33.96
CA CYS A 436 -5.95 -16.28 33.23
C CYS A 436 -4.84 -15.85 34.20
N PRO A 437 -4.05 -16.79 34.73
CA PRO A 437 -2.84 -16.42 35.46
C PRO A 437 -1.83 -15.85 34.43
N LYS A 438 -1.47 -14.57 34.60
CA LYS A 438 -0.48 -13.86 33.79
C LYS A 438 0.24 -12.85 34.66
N GLU A 439 1.55 -12.75 34.50
CA GLU A 439 2.40 -11.82 35.25
C GLU A 439 1.85 -10.39 35.29
N LYS A 440 1.33 -9.89 34.17
CA LYS A 440 0.82 -8.52 34.11
C LYS A 440 -0.43 -8.31 34.97
N ILE A 441 -1.27 -9.34 35.14
CA ILE A 441 -2.45 -9.26 36.01
C ILE A 441 -2.01 -9.32 37.48
N PHE A 442 -1.07 -10.21 37.83
CA PHE A 442 -0.47 -10.23 39.16
C PHE A 442 0.20 -8.88 39.50
N LYS A 443 1.06 -8.36 38.61
CA LYS A 443 1.74 -7.06 38.78
C LYS A 443 0.74 -5.90 38.93
N ASP A 444 -0.26 -5.78 38.05
CA ASP A 444 -1.30 -4.72 38.16
C ASP A 444 -2.21 -4.90 39.39
N TYR A 445 -2.47 -6.12 39.86
CA TYR A 445 -3.29 -6.36 41.06
C TYR A 445 -2.51 -6.08 42.35
N ILE A 446 -1.24 -6.48 42.39
CA ILE A 446 -0.34 -6.16 43.51
C ILE A 446 -0.13 -4.64 43.61
N THR A 447 0.13 -3.92 42.51
CA THR A 447 0.24 -2.45 42.58
C THR A 447 -1.06 -1.77 43.03
N LEU A 448 -2.22 -2.35 42.70
CA LEU A 448 -3.52 -1.90 43.21
C LEU A 448 -3.63 -2.12 44.73
N GLU A 449 -3.37 -3.32 45.27
CA GLU A 449 -3.45 -3.56 46.72
C GLU A 449 -2.37 -2.77 47.50
N LEU A 450 -1.19 -2.54 46.92
CA LEU A 450 -0.17 -1.62 47.48
C LEU A 450 -0.65 -0.16 47.50
N SER A 451 -1.34 0.30 46.45
CA SER A 451 -1.94 1.64 46.43
C SER A 451 -3.05 1.81 47.49
N LEU A 452 -3.72 0.70 47.86
CA LEU A 452 -4.70 0.64 48.94
C LEU A 452 -4.08 0.37 50.32
N ARG A 453 -2.75 0.21 50.41
CA ARG A 453 -1.98 -0.13 51.63
C ARG A 453 -2.39 -1.45 52.31
N GLU A 454 -2.94 -2.40 51.55
CA GLU A 454 -3.38 -3.71 52.05
C GLU A 454 -2.28 -4.76 51.88
N PHE A 455 -1.22 -4.62 52.69
CA PHE A 455 0.01 -5.39 52.59
C PHE A 455 -0.17 -6.90 52.78
N ASP A 456 -1.03 -7.33 53.70
CA ASP A 456 -1.31 -8.77 53.91
C ASP A 456 -1.96 -9.42 52.69
N ARG A 457 -2.74 -8.66 51.91
CA ARG A 457 -3.26 -9.15 50.62
C ARG A 457 -2.16 -9.20 49.57
N ALA A 458 -1.32 -8.17 49.48
CA ALA A 458 -0.16 -8.16 48.59
C ALA A 458 0.76 -9.38 48.85
N ARG A 459 0.99 -9.76 50.13
CA ARG A 459 1.67 -11.00 50.53
C ARG A 459 1.01 -12.25 49.94
N THR A 460 -0.30 -12.44 50.16
CA THR A 460 -1.01 -13.61 49.59
C THR A 460 -1.04 -13.63 48.06
N LEU A 461 -0.95 -12.47 47.40
CA LEU A 461 -0.87 -12.37 45.95
C LEU A 461 0.53 -12.69 45.43
N TYR A 462 1.60 -12.28 46.12
CA TYR A 462 2.96 -12.71 45.81
C TYR A 462 3.13 -14.22 46.03
N GLN A 463 2.63 -14.78 47.13
CA GLN A 463 2.63 -16.23 47.36
C GLN A 463 1.95 -16.98 46.20
N LYS A 464 0.74 -16.58 45.80
CA LYS A 464 0.02 -17.17 44.65
C LYS A 464 0.69 -16.93 43.30
N TYR A 465 1.45 -15.84 43.16
CA TYR A 465 2.21 -15.56 41.95
C TYR A 465 3.41 -16.50 41.83
N LEU A 466 4.07 -16.80 42.95
CA LEU A 466 5.20 -17.71 43.07
C LEU A 466 4.77 -19.18 43.01
N GLU A 467 3.61 -19.54 43.56
CA GLU A 467 2.96 -20.84 43.35
C GLU A 467 2.66 -21.10 41.86
N TRP A 468 2.29 -20.06 41.10
CA TRP A 468 1.99 -20.17 39.67
C TRP A 468 3.23 -20.19 38.78
N ASN A 469 4.23 -19.35 39.08
CA ASN A 469 5.50 -19.36 38.37
C ASN A 469 6.71 -19.18 39.32
N PRO A 470 7.28 -20.29 39.82
CA PRO A 470 8.48 -20.27 40.65
C PRO A 470 9.73 -19.72 39.94
N THR A 471 9.85 -19.86 38.62
CA THR A 471 11.10 -19.57 37.87
C THR A 471 11.43 -18.08 37.77
N ASN A 472 10.44 -17.21 38.00
CA ASN A 472 10.55 -15.78 37.75
C ASN A 472 11.29 -15.04 38.87
N CYS A 473 12.60 -14.85 38.72
CA CYS A 473 13.44 -14.08 39.64
C CYS A 473 12.90 -12.67 39.96
N ALA A 474 12.28 -11.98 38.99
CA ALA A 474 11.72 -10.64 39.21
C ALA A 474 10.42 -10.63 40.05
N ALA A 475 9.81 -11.79 40.28
CA ALA A 475 8.74 -11.96 41.27
C ALA A 475 9.32 -12.00 42.69
N TRP A 476 10.35 -12.83 42.89
CA TRP A 476 11.06 -12.99 44.16
C TRP A 476 11.67 -11.68 44.65
N ILE A 477 12.40 -10.96 43.79
CA ILE A 477 13.02 -9.66 44.11
C ILE A 477 11.95 -8.67 44.59
N LYS A 478 10.84 -8.52 43.86
CA LYS A 478 9.76 -7.58 44.21
C LYS A 478 8.97 -7.96 45.46
N PHE A 479 8.98 -9.24 45.83
CA PHE A 479 8.38 -9.69 47.08
C PHE A 479 9.31 -9.38 48.27
N ALA A 480 10.62 -9.59 48.12
CA ALA A 480 11.60 -9.20 49.13
C ALA A 480 11.71 -7.67 49.28
N GLU A 481 11.68 -6.89 48.18
CA GLU A 481 11.55 -5.43 48.20
C GLU A 481 10.31 -4.98 49.00
N LEU A 482 9.19 -5.69 48.89
CA LEU A 482 7.99 -5.35 49.66
C LEU A 482 8.18 -5.56 51.16
N GLU A 483 8.73 -6.69 51.59
CA GLU A 483 8.98 -6.95 53.02
C GLU A 483 10.06 -5.98 53.57
N ARG A 484 11.05 -5.60 52.77
CA ARG A 484 12.02 -4.53 53.10
C ARG A 484 11.31 -3.19 53.33
N MET A 485 10.40 -2.79 52.45
CA MET A 485 9.58 -1.57 52.62
C MET A 485 8.65 -1.62 53.83
N LEU A 486 8.43 -2.80 54.43
CA LEU A 486 7.66 -3.01 55.67
C LEU A 486 8.55 -3.14 56.91
N GLY A 487 9.88 -3.20 56.75
CA GLY A 487 10.85 -3.38 57.83
C GLY A 487 11.03 -4.83 58.30
N ASP A 488 10.39 -5.81 57.66
CA ASP A 488 10.47 -7.24 58.00
C ASP A 488 11.72 -7.88 57.34
N THR A 489 12.92 -7.45 57.73
CA THR A 489 14.20 -7.88 57.12
C THR A 489 14.42 -9.40 57.19
N GLU A 490 14.05 -10.06 58.30
CA GLU A 490 14.10 -11.52 58.45
C GLU A 490 13.21 -12.25 57.42
N ARG A 491 12.06 -11.68 57.05
CA ARG A 491 11.19 -12.26 56.02
C ARG A 491 11.78 -12.07 54.63
N ALA A 492 12.34 -10.90 54.33
CA ALA A 492 13.04 -10.65 53.07
C ALA A 492 14.18 -11.66 52.85
N ARG A 493 15.00 -11.90 53.89
CA ARG A 493 16.02 -12.96 53.93
C ARG A 493 15.45 -14.35 53.68
N GLY A 494 14.38 -14.71 54.39
CA GLY A 494 13.68 -15.98 54.20
C GLY A 494 13.18 -16.19 52.78
N ILE A 495 12.67 -15.13 52.12
CA ILE A 495 12.22 -15.14 50.72
C ILE A 495 13.39 -15.39 49.77
N PHE A 496 14.53 -14.71 49.95
CA PHE A 496 15.74 -14.93 49.13
C PHE A 496 16.32 -16.34 49.30
N GLU A 497 16.39 -16.86 50.54
CA GLU A 497 16.84 -18.23 50.83
C GLU A 497 15.91 -19.30 50.25
N ILE A 498 14.59 -19.08 50.24
CA ILE A 498 13.64 -19.97 49.55
C ILE A 498 13.89 -19.93 48.03
N ALA A 499 14.07 -18.75 47.46
CA ALA A 499 14.32 -18.58 46.03
C ALA A 499 15.63 -19.28 45.59
N ILE A 500 16.72 -19.14 46.36
CA ILE A 500 18.02 -19.76 46.06
C ILE A 500 18.00 -21.30 46.12
N LYS A 501 17.14 -21.87 46.98
CA LYS A 501 16.91 -23.32 47.09
C LYS A 501 16.14 -23.89 45.90
N GLN A 502 15.52 -23.06 45.06
CA GLN A 502 14.89 -23.52 43.82
C GLN A 502 15.95 -23.75 42.73
N GLY A 503 15.86 -24.91 42.07
CA GLY A 503 16.81 -25.33 41.04
C GLY A 503 16.52 -24.73 39.66
N GLU A 504 15.27 -24.37 39.39
CA GLU A 504 14.79 -23.87 38.10
C GLU A 504 14.50 -22.36 38.20
N LEU A 505 15.51 -21.54 37.89
CA LEU A 505 15.41 -20.07 37.87
C LEU A 505 15.89 -19.56 36.51
N ASP A 506 15.13 -18.67 35.88
CA ASP A 506 15.42 -18.21 34.51
C ASP A 506 16.73 -17.41 34.41
N LEU A 507 17.06 -16.64 35.45
CA LEU A 507 18.28 -15.84 35.57
C LEU A 507 18.76 -15.80 37.03
N PRO A 508 19.49 -16.82 37.50
CA PRO A 508 19.94 -16.89 38.89
C PRO A 508 20.81 -15.69 39.30
N GLU A 509 21.68 -15.22 38.40
CA GLU A 509 22.64 -14.13 38.66
C GLU A 509 21.98 -12.84 39.17
N VAL A 510 20.82 -12.48 38.61
CA VAL A 510 20.09 -11.25 38.98
C VAL A 510 19.50 -11.36 40.39
N LEU A 511 19.05 -12.56 40.78
CA LEU A 511 18.55 -12.83 42.13
C LEU A 511 19.69 -12.80 43.16
N TRP A 512 20.82 -13.44 42.85
CA TRP A 512 22.00 -13.40 43.72
C TRP A 512 22.53 -11.98 43.89
N LYS A 513 22.61 -11.19 42.81
CA LYS A 513 22.99 -9.78 42.91
C LYS A 513 22.00 -9.01 43.79
N ALA A 514 20.69 -9.18 43.60
CA ALA A 514 19.69 -8.48 44.42
C ALA A 514 19.76 -8.85 45.91
N TYR A 515 20.13 -10.09 46.26
CA TYR A 515 20.33 -10.50 47.65
C TYR A 515 21.65 -9.97 48.24
N LEU A 516 22.71 -9.88 47.42
CA LEU A 516 23.97 -9.22 47.78
C LEU A 516 23.75 -7.72 48.02
N ASP A 517 23.14 -7.02 47.06
CA ASP A 517 22.78 -5.60 47.17
C ASP A 517 21.89 -5.36 48.42
N PHE A 518 21.01 -6.32 48.78
CA PHE A 518 20.20 -6.26 50.00
C PHE A 518 21.01 -6.40 51.30
N GLU A 519 21.90 -7.40 51.43
CA GLU A 519 22.72 -7.53 52.65
C GLU A 519 23.79 -6.43 52.78
N VAL A 520 24.22 -5.83 51.66
CA VAL A 520 25.05 -4.61 51.62
C VAL A 520 24.27 -3.40 52.16
N ASP A 521 23.04 -3.20 51.68
CA ASP A 521 22.18 -2.09 52.09
C ASP A 521 21.77 -2.15 53.58
N GLU A 522 21.69 -3.35 54.16
CA GLU A 522 21.39 -3.58 55.58
C GLU A 522 22.68 -3.71 56.45
N GLU A 523 23.85 -3.36 55.88
CA GLU A 523 25.18 -3.31 56.54
C GLU A 523 25.68 -4.63 57.17
N GLU A 524 25.15 -5.78 56.73
CA GLU A 524 25.40 -7.09 57.34
C GLU A 524 26.53 -7.87 56.63
N TRP A 525 27.72 -7.27 56.71
CA TRP A 525 28.94 -7.65 55.98
C TRP A 525 29.36 -9.12 56.12
N GLU A 526 29.16 -9.74 57.28
CA GLU A 526 29.52 -11.16 57.52
C GLU A 526 28.63 -12.11 56.72
N LYS A 527 27.32 -11.85 56.67
CA LYS A 527 26.35 -12.65 55.92
C LYS A 527 26.55 -12.49 54.41
N ALA A 528 26.85 -11.26 53.97
CA ALA A 528 27.21 -11.00 52.58
C ALA A 528 28.49 -11.74 52.16
N ARG A 529 29.53 -11.83 53.03
CA ARG A 529 30.72 -12.68 52.78
C ARG A 529 30.37 -14.15 52.61
N GLU A 530 29.55 -14.72 53.50
CA GLU A 530 29.05 -16.10 53.33
C GLU A 530 28.26 -16.29 52.04
N LEU A 531 27.50 -15.27 51.62
CA LEU A 531 26.74 -15.34 50.38
C LEU A 531 27.66 -15.35 49.16
N TYR A 532 28.71 -14.51 49.16
CA TYR A 532 29.73 -14.52 48.12
C TYR A 532 30.48 -15.85 48.05
N THR A 533 30.81 -16.49 49.18
CA THR A 533 31.45 -17.82 49.14
C THR A 533 30.51 -18.87 48.56
N ARG A 534 29.24 -18.94 49.00
CA ARG A 534 28.22 -19.85 48.44
C ARG A 534 27.96 -19.61 46.94
N LEU A 535 28.01 -18.35 46.49
CA LEU A 535 27.85 -18.01 45.08
C LEU A 535 29.07 -18.45 44.24
N LEU A 536 30.28 -18.34 44.77
CA LEU A 536 31.50 -18.81 44.11
C LEU A 536 31.60 -20.33 44.08
N ASP A 537 31.10 -21.03 45.10
CA ASP A 537 30.99 -22.50 45.09
C ASP A 537 29.99 -23.00 44.03
N ARG A 538 28.97 -22.20 43.70
CA ARG A 538 27.95 -22.52 42.68
C ARG A 538 28.27 -22.00 41.28
N THR A 539 29.07 -20.93 41.15
CA THR A 539 29.36 -20.26 39.86
C THR A 539 30.82 -19.86 39.71
N SER A 540 31.49 -20.42 38.71
CA SER A 540 32.89 -20.14 38.37
C SER A 540 33.04 -18.94 37.41
N HIS A 541 32.31 -17.84 37.65
CA HIS A 541 32.33 -16.66 36.77
C HIS A 541 33.18 -15.52 37.34
N VAL A 542 34.13 -15.01 36.55
CA VAL A 542 35.06 -13.97 37.00
C VAL A 542 34.38 -12.65 37.38
N LYS A 543 33.23 -12.31 36.78
CA LYS A 543 32.44 -11.13 37.19
C LYS A 543 32.01 -11.19 38.67
N VAL A 544 31.76 -12.39 39.21
CA VAL A 544 31.45 -12.57 40.63
C VAL A 544 32.68 -12.27 41.49
N GLN A 545 33.86 -12.78 41.11
CA GLN A 545 35.12 -12.50 41.81
C GLN A 545 35.45 -11.00 41.83
N ILE A 546 35.24 -10.29 40.71
CA ILE A 546 35.39 -8.83 40.61
C ILE A 546 34.40 -8.13 41.55
N SER A 547 33.12 -8.54 41.54
CA SER A 547 32.11 -7.96 42.43
C SER A 547 32.41 -8.22 43.91
N PHE A 548 33.02 -9.36 44.26
CA PHE A 548 33.40 -9.68 45.63
C PHE A 548 34.62 -8.87 46.11
N ALA A 549 35.60 -8.63 45.23
CA ALA A 549 36.73 -7.75 45.54
C ALA A 549 36.28 -6.28 45.72
N ASN A 550 35.34 -5.80 44.90
CA ASN A 550 34.72 -4.49 45.06
C ASN A 550 33.83 -4.40 46.32
N PHE A 551 33.20 -5.51 46.72
CA PHE A 551 32.48 -5.61 47.98
C PHE A 551 33.40 -5.52 49.19
N GLU A 552 34.54 -6.23 49.24
CA GLU A 552 35.48 -6.13 50.37
C GLU A 552 36.04 -4.71 50.57
N PHE A 553 36.08 -3.89 49.51
CA PHE A 553 36.37 -2.46 49.61
C PHE A 553 35.24 -1.64 50.28
N THR A 554 33.98 -2.02 50.08
CA THR A 554 32.81 -1.37 50.71
C THR A 554 32.51 -1.90 52.13
N ALA A 555 32.84 -3.17 52.41
CA ALA A 555 32.26 -3.96 53.49
C ALA A 555 32.88 -3.81 54.90
N LEU A 556 33.31 -2.59 55.29
CA LEU A 556 34.05 -2.41 56.55
C LEU A 556 33.90 -1.01 57.17
N ASP A 557 32.98 -0.86 58.12
CA ASP A 557 32.74 0.39 58.86
C ASP A 557 33.85 0.75 59.90
N ASN A 558 34.99 0.06 59.85
CA ASN A 558 36.11 0.24 60.80
C ASN A 558 37.27 1.09 60.24
N GLY A 559 37.00 2.39 60.03
CA GLY A 559 37.93 3.51 60.24
C GLY A 559 39.26 3.66 59.45
N LEU A 560 39.76 2.65 58.74
CA LEU A 560 41.08 2.68 58.07
C LEU A 560 40.98 2.29 56.60
N LEU A 561 41.14 3.30 55.72
CA LEU A 561 41.09 3.16 54.26
C LEU A 561 42.15 2.16 53.74
N GLU A 562 43.35 2.18 54.31
CA GLU A 562 44.46 1.27 53.96
C GLU A 562 44.06 -0.20 54.09
N LYS A 563 43.38 -0.59 55.19
CA LYS A 563 42.94 -1.97 55.42
C LYS A 563 41.85 -2.43 54.45
N ARG A 564 40.97 -1.53 53.99
CA ARG A 564 39.99 -1.82 52.93
C ARG A 564 40.68 -2.09 51.60
N ILE A 565 41.69 -1.28 51.26
CA ILE A 565 42.51 -1.44 50.04
C ILE A 565 43.32 -2.74 50.11
N GLU A 566 43.94 -3.07 51.25
CA GLU A 566 44.66 -4.33 51.45
C GLU A 566 43.77 -5.57 51.36
N ALA A 567 42.56 -5.52 51.94
CA ALA A 567 41.58 -6.62 51.86
C ALA A 567 41.12 -6.86 50.41
N ALA A 568 40.78 -5.79 49.69
CA ALA A 568 40.42 -5.85 48.27
C ALA A 568 41.60 -6.38 47.41
N ARG A 569 42.82 -5.88 47.62
CA ARG A 569 44.06 -6.37 46.96
C ARG A 569 44.28 -7.86 47.18
N ALA A 570 44.22 -8.32 48.44
CA ALA A 570 44.38 -9.73 48.77
C ALA A 570 43.28 -10.60 48.15
N ARG A 571 42.08 -10.06 47.90
CA ARG A 571 41.02 -10.76 47.16
C ARG A 571 41.25 -10.75 45.64
N PHE A 572 41.72 -9.66 45.05
CA PHE A 572 42.14 -9.62 43.63
C PHE A 572 43.29 -10.60 43.36
N GLU A 573 44.29 -10.71 44.24
CA GLU A 573 45.38 -11.67 44.13
C GLU A 573 44.88 -13.12 44.18
N LYS A 574 44.09 -13.49 45.21
CA LYS A 574 43.44 -14.82 45.29
C LYS A 574 42.58 -15.13 44.06
N SER A 575 41.91 -14.13 43.49
CA SER A 575 41.08 -14.28 42.30
C SER A 575 41.92 -14.47 41.04
N ASN A 576 43.10 -13.84 40.94
CA ASN A 576 44.04 -14.03 39.83
C ASN A 576 44.71 -15.41 39.89
N ASP A 577 45.09 -15.89 41.09
CA ASP A 577 45.63 -17.23 41.26
C ASP A 577 44.58 -18.31 40.92
N TRP A 578 43.32 -18.08 41.32
CA TRP A 578 42.20 -18.92 40.90
C TRP A 578 41.98 -18.87 39.37
N ALA A 579 41.98 -17.70 38.75
CA ALA A 579 41.83 -17.55 37.30
C ALA A 579 42.99 -18.21 36.52
N ARG A 580 44.20 -18.23 37.09
CA ARG A 580 45.35 -18.96 36.55
C ARG A 580 45.11 -20.48 36.56
N SER A 581 44.47 -21.02 37.59
CA SER A 581 44.16 -22.46 37.68
C SER A 581 43.11 -22.93 36.67
N GLN A 582 42.19 -22.05 36.25
CA GLN A 582 41.07 -22.38 35.36
C GLN A 582 41.37 -22.17 33.86
N TYR A 583 42.56 -21.67 33.50
CA TYR A 583 43.04 -21.46 32.12
C TYR A 583 42.17 -20.56 31.18
N HIS A 584 41.11 -19.93 31.67
CA HIS A 584 40.31 -18.96 30.90
C HIS A 584 41.03 -17.61 30.78
N LYS A 585 41.77 -17.43 29.68
CA LYS A 585 42.63 -16.27 29.44
C LYS A 585 41.88 -14.93 29.36
N GLU A 586 40.77 -14.89 28.62
CA GLU A 586 39.98 -13.66 28.39
C GLU A 586 39.41 -13.11 29.70
N ASP A 587 38.85 -14.00 30.53
CA ASP A 587 38.37 -13.70 31.87
C ASP A 587 39.49 -13.17 32.79
N ARG A 588 40.70 -13.76 32.72
CA ARG A 588 41.87 -13.27 33.46
C ARG A 588 42.30 -11.87 33.00
N VAL A 589 42.13 -11.50 31.71
CA VAL A 589 42.36 -10.13 31.23
C VAL A 589 41.38 -9.17 31.91
N LEU A 590 40.08 -9.48 31.87
CA LEU A 590 39.03 -8.64 32.46
C LEU A 590 39.24 -8.42 33.96
N LEU A 591 39.67 -9.46 34.69
CA LEU A 591 40.03 -9.35 36.10
C LEU A 591 41.20 -8.38 36.31
N LEU A 592 42.28 -8.51 35.54
CA LEU A 592 43.47 -7.66 35.66
C LEU A 592 43.20 -6.20 35.22
N GLU A 593 42.34 -5.98 34.23
CA GLU A 593 41.88 -4.64 33.85
C GLU A 593 41.03 -4.00 34.96
N SER A 594 40.16 -4.78 35.61
CA SER A 594 39.37 -4.29 36.75
C SER A 594 40.25 -3.94 37.97
N TRP A 595 41.23 -4.79 38.28
CA TRP A 595 42.21 -4.54 39.34
C TRP A 595 43.10 -3.34 39.01
N LEU A 596 43.52 -3.18 37.75
CA LEU A 596 44.27 -2.00 37.32
C LEU A 596 43.46 -0.71 37.51
N ASN A 597 42.17 -0.72 37.20
CA ASN A 597 41.32 0.45 37.39
C ASN A 597 41.13 0.76 38.88
N PHE A 598 40.94 -0.26 39.73
CA PHE A 598 40.93 -0.10 41.19
C PHE A 598 42.24 0.51 41.73
N GLU A 599 43.41 0.03 41.28
CA GLU A 599 44.71 0.61 41.68
C GLU A 599 44.94 2.02 41.14
N LYS A 600 44.35 2.41 40.00
CA LYS A 600 44.40 3.80 39.50
C LYS A 600 43.56 4.76 40.35
N GLU A 601 42.47 4.28 40.93
CA GLU A 601 41.54 5.09 41.73
C GLU A 601 41.97 5.18 43.21
N HIS A 602 42.63 4.15 43.74
CA HIS A 602 42.92 4.01 45.17
C HIS A 602 44.36 3.56 45.52
N GLY A 603 45.25 3.37 44.54
CA GLY A 603 46.59 2.81 44.75
C GLY A 603 47.76 3.75 44.46
N ASP A 604 48.94 3.36 44.96
CA ASP A 604 50.20 4.06 44.71
C ASP A 604 50.78 3.73 43.32
N GLU A 605 51.62 4.61 42.77
CA GLU A 605 52.28 4.41 41.47
C GLU A 605 53.01 3.05 41.36
N GLY A 606 53.67 2.62 42.44
CA GLY A 606 54.35 1.32 42.49
C GLY A 606 53.42 0.10 42.49
N SER A 607 52.18 0.25 42.95
CA SER A 607 51.14 -0.80 42.91
C SER A 607 50.50 -0.88 41.53
N ILE A 608 50.23 0.28 40.91
CA ILE A 608 49.79 0.38 39.51
C ILE A 608 50.80 -0.30 38.58
N GLN A 609 52.10 -0.05 38.76
CA GLN A 609 53.16 -0.64 37.93
C GLN A 609 53.24 -2.17 38.08
N LYS A 610 53.03 -2.71 39.29
CA LYS A 610 52.96 -4.17 39.52
C LYS A 610 51.79 -4.81 38.76
N VAL A 611 50.61 -4.19 38.73
CA VAL A 611 49.47 -4.71 37.97
C VAL A 611 49.64 -4.53 36.46
N GLN A 612 50.22 -3.41 36.01
CA GLN A 612 50.56 -3.21 34.59
C GLN A 612 51.50 -4.30 34.06
N ASN A 613 52.50 -4.72 34.86
CA ASN A 613 53.43 -5.79 34.49
C ASN A 613 52.76 -7.18 34.37
N LYS A 614 51.59 -7.38 35.01
CA LYS A 614 50.80 -8.61 34.93
C LYS A 614 49.84 -8.67 33.74
N LEU A 615 49.59 -7.54 33.05
CA LEU A 615 48.70 -7.51 31.89
C LEU A 615 49.25 -8.33 30.71
N PRO A 616 48.37 -9.03 29.97
CA PRO A 616 48.78 -9.82 28.82
C PRO A 616 49.07 -8.94 27.61
N LYS A 617 49.94 -9.44 26.73
CA LYS A 617 50.11 -8.90 25.38
C LYS A 617 49.19 -9.67 24.44
N ALA A 618 48.36 -8.95 23.69
CA ALA A 618 47.51 -9.53 22.64
C ALA A 618 48.39 -9.87 21.42
N VAL A 619 48.59 -11.17 21.16
CA VAL A 619 49.40 -11.67 20.05
C VAL A 619 48.47 -12.19 18.96
N LYS A 620 48.61 -11.70 17.72
CA LYS A 620 47.89 -12.27 16.59
C LYS A 620 48.39 -13.69 16.30
N LYS A 621 47.48 -14.66 16.37
CA LYS A 621 47.72 -16.05 15.94
C LYS A 621 46.79 -16.39 14.79
N ARG A 622 47.19 -17.36 13.97
CA ARG A 622 46.40 -17.88 12.86
C ARG A 622 46.01 -19.32 13.18
N ARG A 623 44.71 -19.62 13.25
CA ARG A 623 44.20 -21.01 13.33
C ARG A 623 43.73 -21.44 11.95
N ARG A 624 43.91 -22.72 11.61
CA ARG A 624 43.24 -23.29 10.44
C ARG A 624 41.80 -23.58 10.82
N VAL A 625 40.85 -23.16 10.00
CA VAL A 625 39.46 -23.61 10.13
C VAL A 625 39.34 -24.96 9.41
N MET A 626 38.57 -25.87 10.00
CA MET A 626 38.17 -27.12 9.37
C MET A 626 36.66 -27.08 9.22
N ASP A 627 36.15 -27.49 8.05
CA ASP A 627 34.72 -27.72 7.87
C ASP A 627 34.26 -28.93 8.70
N GLU A 628 32.94 -29.12 8.84
CA GLU A 628 32.33 -30.30 9.48
C GLU A 628 32.75 -31.64 8.83
N ALA A 629 33.39 -31.61 7.66
CA ALA A 629 33.98 -32.76 6.96
C ALA A 629 35.51 -32.92 7.14
N GLY A 630 36.17 -32.12 7.98
CA GLY A 630 37.58 -32.29 8.37
C GLY A 630 38.64 -31.82 7.37
N ASN A 631 38.24 -31.20 6.25
CA ASN A 631 39.16 -30.54 5.32
C ASN A 631 39.39 -29.07 5.70
N ALA A 632 40.58 -28.53 5.40
CA ALA A 632 41.03 -27.24 5.90
C ALA A 632 40.72 -26.07 4.95
N GLU A 633 39.57 -25.41 5.11
CA GLU A 633 39.27 -24.12 4.47
C GLU A 633 39.89 -22.94 5.24
N GLY A 634 41.12 -22.58 4.87
CA GLY A 634 41.69 -21.28 5.19
C GLY A 634 42.22 -21.07 6.62
N TRP A 635 42.63 -19.83 6.88
CA TRP A 635 43.21 -19.39 8.15
C TRP A 635 42.40 -18.23 8.73
N GLU A 636 41.87 -18.40 9.93
CA GLU A 636 41.33 -17.28 10.72
C GLU A 636 42.44 -16.63 11.54
N GLU A 637 42.58 -15.30 11.41
CA GLU A 637 43.36 -14.51 12.36
C GLU A 637 42.53 -14.29 13.63
N TYR A 638 43.03 -14.75 14.78
CA TYR A 638 42.46 -14.48 16.09
C TYR A 638 43.50 -13.90 17.03
N TYR A 639 43.06 -13.17 18.04
CA TYR A 639 43.93 -12.62 19.06
C TYR A 639 44.04 -13.62 20.22
N ASP A 640 45.26 -14.04 20.55
CA ASP A 640 45.54 -14.86 21.73
C ASP A 640 46.30 -14.03 22.76
N TYR A 641 45.82 -14.03 24.00
CA TYR A 641 46.44 -13.29 25.09
C TYR A 641 47.59 -14.11 25.69
N VAL A 642 48.77 -13.50 25.80
CA VAL A 642 49.95 -14.10 26.42
C VAL A 642 50.33 -13.29 27.65
N PHE A 643 50.19 -13.90 28.83
CA PHE A 643 50.60 -13.31 30.10
C PHE A 643 52.12 -13.44 30.27
N PRO A 644 52.86 -12.37 30.63
CA PRO A 644 54.31 -12.42 30.80
C PRO A 644 54.82 -13.45 31.82
N GLU A 645 54.01 -13.80 32.83
CA GLU A 645 54.37 -14.78 33.87
C GLU A 645 54.34 -16.24 33.37
N ASP A 646 53.55 -16.55 32.32
CA ASP A 646 53.39 -17.91 31.78
C ASP A 646 54.38 -18.20 30.63
N ASP A 647 55.24 -17.24 30.25
CA ASP A 647 56.32 -17.45 29.28
C ASP A 647 57.52 -18.24 29.86
N ASN A 648 57.64 -18.35 31.19
CA ASN A 648 58.73 -19.07 31.85
C ASN A 648 58.69 -20.59 31.59
N ASP A 649 57.52 -21.18 31.37
CA ASP A 649 57.37 -22.62 31.09
C ASP A 649 57.90 -23.03 29.71
N LYS A 650 58.10 -22.07 28.79
CA LYS A 650 58.68 -22.34 27.45
C LYS A 650 60.17 -22.67 27.48
N SER A 651 60.86 -22.40 28.60
CA SER A 651 62.28 -22.74 28.78
C SER A 651 62.55 -24.25 28.63
N ASN A 652 61.63 -25.09 29.10
CA ASN A 652 61.73 -26.55 29.07
C ASN A 652 61.53 -27.16 27.67
N VAL A 653 60.83 -26.47 26.76
CA VAL A 653 60.46 -27.01 25.43
C VAL A 653 61.66 -27.08 24.48
N LYS A 654 62.58 -26.10 24.56
CA LYS A 654 63.80 -26.08 23.71
C LYS A 654 64.75 -27.25 23.97
N LEU A 655 64.77 -27.78 25.20
CA LEU A 655 65.54 -28.97 25.56
C LEU A 655 65.01 -30.23 24.89
N LEU A 656 63.67 -30.32 24.72
CA LEU A 656 63.01 -31.44 24.04
C LEU A 656 63.22 -31.42 22.51
N GLU A 657 63.22 -30.25 21.87
CA GLU A 657 63.55 -30.13 20.43
C GLU A 657 64.97 -30.62 20.13
N ILE A 658 65.96 -30.26 20.96
CA ILE A 658 67.35 -30.70 20.81
C ILE A 658 67.47 -32.23 21.00
N ALA A 659 66.73 -32.79 21.96
CA ALA A 659 66.69 -34.24 22.18
C ALA A 659 66.07 -35.00 20.99
N HIS A 660 65.05 -34.45 20.33
CA HIS A 660 64.43 -35.07 19.15
C HIS A 660 65.40 -35.09 17.95
N GLN A 661 66.08 -33.98 17.69
CA GLN A 661 67.07 -33.89 16.61
C GLN A 661 68.29 -34.82 16.82
N TRP A 662 68.65 -35.08 18.08
CA TRP A 662 69.67 -36.08 18.41
C TRP A 662 69.17 -37.51 18.13
N LYS A 663 67.92 -37.81 18.47
CA LYS A 663 67.29 -39.12 18.21
C LYS A 663 67.13 -39.42 16.72
N GLU A 664 66.75 -38.44 15.90
CA GLU A 664 66.67 -38.58 14.44
C GLU A 664 68.03 -38.84 13.81
N LYS A 665 69.10 -38.18 14.29
CA LYS A 665 70.47 -38.47 13.83
C LYS A 665 70.94 -39.88 14.21
N MET A 666 70.50 -40.41 15.35
CA MET A 666 70.81 -41.79 15.76
C MET A 666 70.02 -42.80 14.92
N ALA A 667 68.74 -42.53 14.61
CA ALA A 667 67.93 -43.39 13.75
C ALA A 667 68.51 -43.53 12.33
N ALA A 668 69.10 -42.45 11.78
CA ALA A 668 69.70 -42.46 10.45
C ALA A 668 71.02 -43.25 10.33
N LEU A 669 71.66 -43.64 11.45
CA LEU A 669 72.84 -44.52 11.46
C LEU A 669 72.50 -46.00 11.70
N GLY A 670 71.24 -46.34 12.01
CA GLY A 670 70.83 -47.68 12.43
C GLY A 670 70.01 -48.48 11.42
N SER A 671 69.96 -48.08 10.14
CA SER A 671 69.13 -48.74 9.12
C SER A 671 69.93 -49.35 7.95
N SER A 672 71.18 -49.76 8.18
CA SER A 672 72.03 -50.41 7.17
C SER A 672 72.21 -51.92 7.35
N ASP A 673 71.81 -52.47 8.49
CA ASP A 673 72.03 -53.86 8.86
C ASP A 673 70.74 -54.46 9.45
N GLU A 674 70.55 -55.77 9.23
CA GLU A 674 69.47 -56.62 9.81
C GLU A 674 68.05 -56.45 9.24
N ASP A 675 67.88 -56.86 7.98
CA ASP A 675 66.60 -57.39 7.46
C ASP A 675 66.61 -58.93 7.55
N SER A 676 65.54 -59.48 8.15
CA SER A 676 65.07 -60.89 8.09
C SER A 676 66.01 -62.05 8.50
N ASP A 677 65.93 -62.42 9.78
CA ASP A 677 65.65 -63.78 10.28
C ASP A 677 64.91 -63.60 11.65
N GLU A 678 64.10 -64.50 12.21
CA GLU A 678 63.72 -65.87 11.82
C GLU A 678 62.16 -66.02 11.88
N GLU A 679 61.61 -67.08 12.51
CA GLU A 679 60.19 -67.50 12.63
C GLU A 679 59.62 -67.41 14.07
#